data_AF-A0A496SQS6-F1
#
_entry.id   AF-A0A496SQS6-F1
#
_cell.length_a   1.000
_cell.length_b   1.000
_cell.length_c   1.000
_cell.angle_alpha   90.00
_cell.angle_beta   90.00
_cell.angle_gamma   90.00
#
_symmetry.space_group_name_H-M   'P 1'
#
loop_
_entity.id
_entity.type
_entity.pdbx_description
1 polymer ?
#
loop_
_entity_poly.entity_id
_entity_poly.type
_entity_poly.pdbx_seq_one_letter_code
_entity_poly.pdbx_strand_id
1 'polypeptide(L)'
;MVKLILIILGLSSAEPGLVAHWSFDEGSGSIAHDGSGNGNHGTLVNSPSWVEGVKGYALNFDGTNYIEVPPSQSINSITSQITITAWIKSDFRSRGAIVANWYYDKSVTPAIGERAFVCTALGGENAGKFDFGLSPRGDGKGSVWITTRDPVSPERWVHVAFVSDGSTMAIYVDGELEASAGAPSSIHVPGRPIYIGVWNAKEATGPELSDYFRGSMDEVKIYNVALSHEEIWREYSDVAGAGNISGTVKDLTGAPIQGASVECGPISVSTDSEGRYLLEHVPSGTRTVIVRKSGYKPVIAQVEVVSGETSEQDFEMAPGSEVVYVATDGTGDYNCDGVDDHVEINLAISSVEAMGGGTVHIKAGTYVINDAIVLCSNLNLQGDGEEVTVIKLRDQNNRRNWALFTGSGVSQVVVRDITVDGNKHNQTGVGINGDVDGFRIYNSSEVEIYDVSLVDFWTDGFEFSRSVDCRVEDCKVIQCGHEGLRAIYCENITFCRNYVHSEGTGNAGVRIYESSGCVVEGNYFNVYGFGVLINPQGGVPCGNNIYRGNYIEGHYGLPGIAVYAYDTPISGERFVGNIIARVDGHQEDYGHGIALKTLENGSLRDIRIVNNVINDAIKSGIYVEPGSDAEGIVAKNNIIVRCKEYGIYGDVASSYNDLWDNLLGNYGGGASPGVGDISADPLFSDPGRDFHLKSRWGRWNGTEWVEDDTTSPCIDAGDPADDFSKEPQPNGGRINMGAYGNTAEASKSRGTWVEEEGAVPDGFRLCLNFPNPFNRSTAVVYSVAEEGEVKLEVYNLLGRKVRVLVEGRLKPGCYL
;
A
#
# COMPACT_ATOMS: atom_id res chain seq x y z
N MET A 1 34.53 -47.50 6.05
CA MET A 1 33.41 -48.22 5.44
C MET A 1 32.66 -48.94 6.57
N VAL A 2 31.69 -48.25 7.17
CA VAL A 2 30.77 -48.81 8.17
C VAL A 2 29.39 -48.69 7.55
N LYS A 3 28.83 -49.83 7.12
CA LYS A 3 27.48 -49.92 6.58
C LYS A 3 26.52 -49.87 7.76
N LEU A 4 25.92 -48.71 8.00
CA LEU A 4 24.75 -48.61 8.88
C LEU A 4 23.55 -49.13 8.07
N ILE A 5 23.20 -50.40 8.27
CA ILE A 5 21.95 -50.95 7.74
C ILE A 5 20.89 -50.63 8.79
N LEU A 6 20.06 -49.63 8.52
CA LEU A 6 18.83 -49.39 9.27
C LEU A 6 17.81 -50.45 8.83
N ILE A 7 17.61 -51.48 9.65
CA ILE A 7 16.50 -52.43 9.48
C ILE A 7 15.27 -51.75 10.08
N ILE A 8 14.39 -51.20 9.22
CA ILE A 8 13.05 -50.78 9.63
C ILE A 8 12.24 -52.05 9.81
N LEU A 9 12.10 -52.50 11.07
CA LEU A 9 11.06 -53.43 11.45
C LEU A 9 9.72 -52.69 11.33
N GLY A 10 8.81 -53.22 10.51
CA GLY A 10 7.48 -52.67 10.29
C GLY A 10 6.67 -52.60 11.59
N LEU A 11 6.68 -51.43 12.21
CA LEU A 11 5.61 -50.90 13.03
C LEU A 11 4.94 -49.85 12.16
N SER A 12 3.67 -50.06 11.81
CA SER A 12 2.81 -49.00 11.30
C SER A 12 2.81 -47.88 12.36
N SER A 13 3.56 -46.81 12.11
CA SER A 13 3.45 -45.59 12.90
C SER A 13 2.17 -44.91 12.46
N ALA A 14 1.24 -44.65 13.39
CA ALA A 14 0.09 -43.81 13.12
C ALA A 14 0.58 -42.45 12.58
N GLU A 15 0.06 -42.03 11.43
CA GLU A 15 0.33 -40.70 10.87
C GLU A 15 -0.17 -39.63 11.87
N PRO A 16 0.72 -38.77 12.40
CA PRO A 16 0.33 -37.79 13.41
C PRO A 16 -0.78 -36.87 12.90
N GLY A 17 -1.85 -36.75 13.70
CA GLY A 17 -2.98 -35.89 13.39
C GLY A 17 -3.90 -36.37 12.27
N LEU A 18 -3.69 -37.57 11.71
CA LEU A 18 -4.61 -38.17 10.73
C LEU A 18 -5.97 -38.45 11.39
N VAL A 19 -7.00 -37.80 10.86
CA VAL A 19 -8.39 -37.91 11.32
C VAL A 19 -9.15 -38.96 10.52
N ALA A 20 -8.98 -38.99 9.21
CA ALA A 20 -9.65 -39.94 8.33
C ALA A 20 -8.81 -40.20 7.08
N HIS A 21 -8.85 -41.43 6.57
CA HIS A 21 -8.25 -41.81 5.29
C HIS A 21 -9.17 -42.77 4.55
N TRP A 22 -9.65 -42.39 3.37
CA TRP A 22 -10.41 -43.25 2.48
C TRP A 22 -9.59 -43.50 1.22
N SER A 23 -8.96 -44.67 1.14
CA SER A 23 -8.19 -45.08 -0.06
C SER A 23 -9.07 -45.57 -1.20
N PHE A 24 -10.35 -45.89 -0.93
CA PHE A 24 -11.28 -46.45 -1.91
C PHE A 24 -10.82 -47.74 -2.60
N ASP A 25 -9.98 -48.53 -1.93
CA ASP A 25 -9.46 -49.82 -2.42
C ASP A 25 -10.40 -51.02 -2.23
N GLU A 26 -11.60 -50.83 -1.66
CA GLU A 26 -12.54 -51.94 -1.41
C GLU A 26 -13.04 -52.58 -2.70
N GLY A 27 -13.12 -51.80 -3.80
CA GLY A 27 -13.54 -52.22 -5.13
C GLY A 27 -14.99 -52.71 -5.25
N SER A 28 -15.76 -52.73 -4.16
CA SER A 28 -17.17 -53.13 -4.12
C SER A 28 -17.84 -52.74 -2.80
N GLY A 29 -19.18 -52.79 -2.76
CA GLY A 29 -19.96 -52.52 -1.56
C GLY A 29 -20.48 -51.09 -1.47
N SER A 30 -21.04 -50.74 -0.31
CA SER A 30 -21.71 -49.45 -0.05
C SER A 30 -21.08 -48.65 1.08
N ILE A 31 -19.88 -49.02 1.52
CA ILE A 31 -19.15 -48.39 2.62
C ILE A 31 -17.73 -48.08 2.13
N ALA A 32 -17.28 -46.84 2.33
CA ALA A 32 -15.88 -46.45 2.23
C ALA A 32 -15.25 -46.56 3.62
N HIS A 33 -14.29 -47.46 3.79
CA HIS A 33 -13.68 -47.70 5.08
C HIS A 33 -12.61 -46.65 5.39
N ASP A 34 -12.63 -46.15 6.63
CA ASP A 34 -11.58 -45.29 7.15
C ASP A 34 -10.36 -46.13 7.59
N GLY A 35 -9.23 -45.90 6.93
CA GLY A 35 -7.93 -46.50 7.21
C GLY A 35 -7.14 -45.83 8.34
N SER A 36 -7.58 -44.68 8.86
CA SER A 36 -6.87 -43.94 9.92
C SER A 36 -6.89 -44.63 11.29
N GLY A 37 -7.81 -45.57 11.49
CA GLY A 37 -8.06 -46.21 12.78
C GLY A 37 -9.05 -45.48 13.68
N ASN A 38 -9.61 -44.34 13.25
CA ASN A 38 -10.61 -43.58 14.00
C ASN A 38 -12.06 -44.05 13.76
N GLY A 39 -12.30 -44.92 12.78
CA GLY A 39 -13.61 -45.51 12.50
C GLY A 39 -14.57 -44.54 11.80
N ASN A 40 -14.05 -43.53 11.10
CA ASN A 40 -14.81 -42.54 10.34
C ASN A 40 -15.29 -43.10 8.99
N HIS A 41 -15.94 -44.28 9.01
CA HIS A 41 -16.46 -44.92 7.79
C HIS A 41 -17.52 -44.06 7.10
N GLY A 42 -17.45 -43.98 5.77
CA GLY A 42 -18.42 -43.28 4.94
C GLY A 42 -19.45 -44.22 4.32
N THR A 43 -20.71 -43.79 4.24
CA THR A 43 -21.76 -44.52 3.52
C THR A 43 -21.89 -43.96 2.11
N LEU A 44 -21.83 -44.82 1.09
CA LEU A 44 -22.04 -44.44 -0.31
C LEU A 44 -23.53 -44.20 -0.56
N VAL A 45 -23.89 -42.97 -0.92
CA VAL A 45 -25.27 -42.54 -1.20
C VAL A 45 -25.48 -42.41 -2.70
N ASN A 46 -26.58 -42.97 -3.21
CA ASN A 46 -26.89 -43.08 -4.63
C ASN A 46 -25.84 -43.85 -5.46
N SER A 47 -25.03 -44.69 -4.80
CA SER A 47 -24.12 -45.66 -5.43
C SER A 47 -23.08 -45.07 -6.39
N PRO A 48 -22.10 -44.27 -5.93
CA PRO A 48 -20.88 -44.00 -6.69
C PRO A 48 -20.24 -45.31 -7.18
N SER A 49 -19.67 -45.31 -8.38
CA SER A 49 -19.15 -46.52 -9.01
C SER A 49 -17.66 -46.69 -8.74
N TRP A 50 -17.24 -47.91 -8.39
CA TRP A 50 -15.83 -48.28 -8.28
C TRP A 50 -15.16 -48.31 -9.66
N VAL A 51 -14.03 -47.62 -9.80
CA VAL A 51 -13.22 -47.53 -11.03
C VAL A 51 -11.74 -47.76 -10.70
N GLU A 52 -10.90 -47.87 -11.72
CA GLU A 52 -9.45 -47.89 -11.54
C GLU A 52 -8.96 -46.54 -11.00
N GLY A 53 -8.23 -46.58 -9.89
CA GLY A 53 -7.71 -45.40 -9.18
C GLY A 53 -6.34 -44.95 -9.67
N VAL A 54 -5.83 -43.90 -9.05
CA VAL A 54 -4.39 -43.57 -9.15
C VAL A 54 -3.56 -44.64 -8.44
N LYS A 55 -4.15 -45.28 -7.42
CA LYS A 55 -3.60 -46.44 -6.73
C LYS A 55 -4.75 -47.41 -6.43
N GLY A 56 -4.67 -48.63 -6.97
CA GLY A 56 -5.72 -49.62 -6.75
C GLY A 56 -7.07 -49.19 -7.33
N TYR A 57 -8.08 -48.97 -6.48
CA TYR A 57 -9.42 -48.55 -6.89
C TYR A 57 -9.74 -47.12 -6.43
N ALA A 58 -10.67 -46.49 -7.14
CA ALA A 58 -11.20 -45.17 -6.82
C ALA A 58 -12.73 -45.17 -6.89
N LEU A 59 -13.36 -44.10 -6.41
CA LEU A 59 -14.79 -43.87 -6.59
C LEU A 59 -15.05 -42.80 -7.64
N ASN A 60 -15.90 -43.13 -8.61
CA ASN A 60 -16.40 -42.20 -9.62
C ASN A 60 -17.79 -41.69 -9.26
N PHE A 61 -17.90 -40.37 -9.20
CA PHE A 61 -19.11 -39.61 -8.91
C PHE A 61 -19.73 -39.07 -10.20
N ASP A 62 -21.05 -39.21 -10.36
CA ASP A 62 -21.76 -38.87 -11.59
C ASP A 62 -22.42 -37.48 -11.59
N GLY A 63 -22.26 -36.73 -10.49
CA GLY A 63 -22.94 -35.46 -10.25
C GLY A 63 -24.28 -35.60 -9.51
N THR A 64 -24.62 -36.78 -8.98
CA THR A 64 -25.84 -37.01 -8.17
C THR A 64 -25.61 -37.89 -6.94
N ASN A 65 -24.46 -38.55 -6.86
CA ASN A 65 -24.07 -39.47 -5.80
C ASN A 65 -22.89 -38.89 -4.99
N TYR A 66 -22.72 -39.39 -3.76
CA TYR A 66 -21.78 -38.83 -2.78
C TYR A 66 -21.52 -39.82 -1.65
N ILE A 67 -20.66 -39.44 -0.69
CA ILE A 67 -20.42 -40.19 0.55
C ILE A 67 -20.80 -39.32 1.74
N GLU A 68 -21.52 -39.90 2.70
CA GLU A 68 -21.83 -39.27 3.98
C GLU A 68 -21.06 -39.96 5.11
N VAL A 69 -20.33 -39.18 5.90
CA VAL A 69 -19.53 -39.63 7.03
C VAL A 69 -20.14 -39.06 8.33
N PRO A 70 -20.61 -39.90 9.26
CA PRO A 70 -21.20 -39.43 10.52
C PRO A 70 -20.23 -38.56 11.35
N PRO A 71 -20.74 -37.62 12.16
CA PRO A 71 -19.89 -36.85 13.07
C PRO A 71 -19.23 -37.75 14.12
N SER A 72 -18.00 -37.43 14.48
CA SER A 72 -17.21 -38.18 15.47
C SER A 72 -16.35 -37.26 16.31
N GLN A 73 -15.77 -37.80 17.40
CA GLN A 73 -14.87 -37.03 18.24
C GLN A 73 -13.58 -36.63 17.51
N SER A 74 -13.05 -37.48 16.63
CA SER A 74 -11.85 -37.18 15.85
C SER A 74 -12.12 -36.10 14.80
N ILE A 75 -13.27 -36.13 14.11
CA ILE A 75 -13.68 -35.06 13.20
C ILE A 75 -13.85 -33.73 13.95
N ASN A 76 -14.48 -33.75 15.12
CA ASN A 76 -14.69 -32.57 15.94
C ASN A 76 -13.41 -32.03 16.63
N SER A 77 -12.24 -32.65 16.39
CA SER A 77 -10.95 -32.16 16.90
C SER A 77 -10.33 -31.06 16.03
N ILE A 78 -10.84 -30.87 14.80
CA ILE A 78 -10.39 -29.85 13.84
C ILE A 78 -10.88 -28.47 14.32
N THR A 79 -10.00 -27.70 14.93
CA THR A 79 -10.38 -26.47 15.66
C THR A 79 -9.60 -25.22 15.26
N SER A 80 -8.44 -25.37 14.64
CA SER A 80 -7.55 -24.25 14.27
C SER A 80 -6.64 -24.60 13.10
N GLN A 81 -6.17 -25.84 13.05
CA GLN A 81 -5.39 -26.37 11.94
C GLN A 81 -6.15 -27.46 11.21
N ILE A 82 -5.88 -27.60 9.92
CA ILE A 82 -6.46 -28.63 9.08
C ILE A 82 -5.57 -28.88 7.86
N THR A 83 -5.48 -30.14 7.43
CA THR A 83 -5.05 -30.49 6.07
C THR A 83 -6.07 -31.44 5.45
N ILE A 84 -6.47 -31.19 4.20
CA ILE A 84 -7.31 -32.09 3.42
C ILE A 84 -6.57 -32.40 2.13
N THR A 85 -6.33 -33.68 1.84
CA THR A 85 -5.69 -34.12 0.59
C THR A 85 -6.63 -35.03 -0.19
N ALA A 86 -6.54 -34.97 -1.52
CA ALA A 86 -7.25 -35.89 -2.40
C ALA A 86 -6.53 -35.98 -3.75
N TRP A 87 -6.55 -37.18 -4.34
CA TRP A 87 -6.37 -37.32 -5.78
C TRP A 87 -7.73 -37.21 -6.46
N ILE A 88 -7.83 -36.36 -7.48
CA ILE A 88 -9.07 -36.19 -8.23
C ILE A 88 -8.83 -36.22 -9.73
N LYS A 89 -9.87 -36.59 -10.47
CA LYS A 89 -9.93 -36.47 -11.92
C LYS A 89 -11.34 -36.02 -12.32
N SER A 90 -11.47 -34.82 -12.87
CA SER A 90 -12.76 -34.22 -13.22
C SER A 90 -12.74 -33.60 -14.62
N ASP A 91 -13.92 -33.44 -15.22
CA ASP A 91 -14.09 -32.68 -16.45
C ASP A 91 -14.30 -31.18 -16.22
N PHE A 92 -14.42 -30.76 -14.96
CA PHE A 92 -14.59 -29.38 -14.51
C PHE A 92 -15.73 -28.63 -15.21
N ARG A 93 -16.77 -29.33 -15.69
CA ARG A 93 -17.92 -28.69 -16.35
C ARG A 93 -18.84 -27.97 -15.37
N SER A 94 -18.84 -28.39 -14.12
CA SER A 94 -19.62 -27.80 -13.02
C SER A 94 -18.78 -27.75 -11.75
N ARG A 95 -19.12 -26.83 -10.86
CA ARG A 95 -18.56 -26.80 -9.51
C ARG A 95 -18.95 -28.09 -8.77
N GLY A 96 -18.00 -28.67 -8.04
CA GLY A 96 -18.18 -29.89 -7.27
C GLY A 96 -17.41 -29.85 -5.95
N ALA A 97 -18.07 -30.18 -4.84
CA ALA A 97 -17.40 -30.29 -3.55
C ALA A 97 -16.55 -31.56 -3.45
N ILE A 98 -15.29 -31.41 -3.04
CA ILE A 98 -14.38 -32.52 -2.78
C ILE A 98 -14.67 -33.06 -1.38
N VAL A 99 -14.51 -32.22 -0.35
CA VAL A 99 -14.86 -32.51 1.05
C VAL A 99 -15.54 -31.28 1.65
N ALA A 100 -16.64 -31.48 2.37
CA ALA A 100 -17.40 -30.40 3.00
C ALA A 100 -17.86 -30.77 4.42
N ASN A 101 -17.59 -29.88 5.38
CA ASN A 101 -18.32 -29.77 6.64
C ASN A 101 -18.83 -28.33 6.76
N TRP A 102 -19.70 -27.95 5.82
CA TRP A 102 -20.12 -26.56 5.63
C TRP A 102 -21.64 -26.47 5.45
N TYR A 103 -22.37 -26.42 6.56
CA TYR A 103 -23.84 -26.41 6.52
C TYR A 103 -24.44 -25.02 6.73
N TYR A 104 -25.47 -24.73 5.95
CA TYR A 104 -26.44 -23.68 6.27
C TYR A 104 -27.82 -23.97 5.71
N ASP A 105 -28.84 -23.39 6.35
CA ASP A 105 -30.21 -23.35 5.82
C ASP A 105 -30.76 -21.93 5.88
N LYS A 106 -30.87 -21.29 4.71
CA LYS A 106 -31.44 -19.95 4.53
C LYS A 106 -32.96 -19.96 4.32
N SER A 107 -33.58 -21.14 4.20
CA SER A 107 -35.04 -21.27 4.05
C SER A 107 -35.82 -21.10 5.36
N VAL A 108 -35.11 -21.08 6.49
CA VAL A 108 -35.66 -20.89 7.84
C VAL A 108 -35.23 -19.56 8.46
N THR A 109 -35.97 -19.06 9.45
CA THR A 109 -35.69 -17.77 10.12
C THR A 109 -35.65 -17.93 11.65
N PRO A 110 -34.53 -17.60 12.33
CA PRO A 110 -33.26 -17.17 11.75
C PRO A 110 -32.60 -18.30 10.93
N ALA A 111 -31.79 -17.93 9.94
CA ALA A 111 -31.05 -18.90 9.14
C ALA A 111 -30.11 -19.72 10.03
N ILE A 112 -29.93 -21.00 9.70
CA ILE A 112 -29.00 -21.87 10.41
C ILE A 112 -27.62 -21.72 9.76
N GLY A 113 -26.57 -21.57 10.57
CA GLY A 113 -25.19 -21.51 10.10
C GLY A 113 -24.28 -22.40 10.96
N GLU A 114 -23.79 -23.47 10.37
CA GLU A 114 -22.93 -24.48 11.00
C GLU A 114 -21.78 -24.82 10.03
N ARG A 115 -21.10 -23.77 9.57
CA ARG A 115 -20.02 -23.82 8.58
C ARG A 115 -18.67 -24.05 9.26
N ALA A 116 -17.88 -25.02 8.81
CA ALA A 116 -16.51 -25.21 9.27
C ALA A 116 -15.52 -25.03 8.12
N PHE A 117 -15.50 -25.99 7.20
CA PHE A 117 -14.57 -26.01 6.06
C PHE A 117 -15.21 -26.63 4.82
N VAL A 118 -14.73 -26.21 3.64
CA VAL A 118 -15.14 -26.80 2.36
C VAL A 118 -14.03 -26.64 1.33
N CYS A 119 -13.82 -27.69 0.53
CA CYS A 119 -12.90 -27.70 -0.59
C CYS A 119 -13.70 -28.02 -1.86
N THR A 120 -13.56 -27.22 -2.93
CA THR A 120 -14.32 -27.46 -4.18
C THR A 120 -13.45 -27.39 -5.42
N ALA A 121 -13.70 -28.29 -6.38
CA ALA A 121 -13.27 -28.15 -7.77
C ALA A 121 -14.24 -27.23 -8.51
N LEU A 122 -13.72 -26.25 -9.24
CA LEU A 122 -14.51 -25.23 -9.92
C LEU A 122 -14.83 -25.59 -11.37
N GLY A 123 -15.95 -25.05 -11.86
CA GLY A 123 -16.37 -25.12 -13.25
C GLY A 123 -16.72 -23.75 -13.84
N GLY A 124 -17.27 -23.72 -15.05
CA GLY A 124 -17.62 -22.47 -15.73
C GLY A 124 -16.37 -21.65 -16.10
N GLU A 125 -16.38 -20.35 -15.79
CA GLU A 125 -15.26 -19.44 -16.09
C GLU A 125 -13.98 -19.77 -15.29
N ASN A 126 -14.12 -20.50 -14.18
CA ASN A 126 -13.00 -20.94 -13.32
C ASN A 126 -12.74 -22.45 -13.45
N ALA A 127 -13.15 -23.08 -14.56
CA ALA A 127 -12.95 -24.50 -14.76
C ALA A 127 -11.49 -24.91 -14.56
N GLY A 128 -11.27 -25.96 -13.75
CA GLY A 128 -9.93 -26.48 -13.44
C GLY A 128 -9.26 -25.85 -12.23
N LYS A 129 -9.89 -24.87 -11.56
CA LYS A 129 -9.36 -24.28 -10.32
C LYS A 129 -9.95 -24.92 -9.06
N PHE A 130 -9.33 -24.66 -7.92
CA PHE A 130 -9.75 -25.18 -6.61
C PHE A 130 -10.00 -24.06 -5.60
N ASP A 131 -11.07 -24.17 -4.82
CA ASP A 131 -11.39 -23.27 -3.70
C ASP A 131 -11.19 -23.97 -2.36
N PHE A 132 -10.76 -23.20 -1.37
CA PHE A 132 -10.73 -23.59 0.04
C PHE A 132 -11.35 -22.52 0.92
N GLY A 133 -12.42 -22.87 1.63
CA GLY A 133 -13.13 -21.98 2.54
C GLY A 133 -13.03 -22.45 3.99
N LEU A 134 -12.75 -21.54 4.91
CA LEU A 134 -12.77 -21.76 6.37
C LEU A 134 -13.72 -20.78 7.06
N SER A 135 -14.42 -21.23 8.10
CA SER A 135 -15.32 -20.39 8.90
C SER A 135 -14.99 -20.49 10.40
N PRO A 136 -14.63 -19.37 11.05
CA PRO A 136 -14.31 -19.38 12.48
C PRO A 136 -15.54 -19.42 13.39
N ARG A 137 -16.72 -19.03 12.89
CA ARG A 137 -17.91 -18.77 13.73
C ARG A 137 -19.15 -19.59 13.38
N GLY A 138 -19.13 -20.36 12.30
CA GLY A 138 -20.28 -21.16 11.84
C GLY A 138 -21.34 -20.37 11.06
N ASP A 139 -21.62 -19.14 11.48
CA ASP A 139 -22.63 -18.26 10.87
C ASP A 139 -22.20 -17.67 9.51
N GLY A 140 -20.95 -17.89 9.10
CA GLY A 140 -20.34 -17.37 7.86
C GLY A 140 -19.63 -16.04 8.04
N LYS A 141 -19.77 -15.35 9.19
CA LYS A 141 -19.04 -14.12 9.46
C LYS A 141 -17.56 -14.42 9.73
N GLY A 142 -16.70 -13.64 9.08
CA GLY A 142 -15.25 -13.82 9.17
C GLY A 142 -14.74 -15.07 8.46
N SER A 143 -15.56 -15.71 7.62
CA SER A 143 -15.09 -16.77 6.73
C SER A 143 -14.05 -16.23 5.74
N VAL A 144 -13.01 -17.02 5.49
CA VAL A 144 -11.95 -16.71 4.52
C VAL A 144 -11.96 -17.76 3.42
N TRP A 145 -11.69 -17.32 2.18
CA TRP A 145 -11.65 -18.14 0.98
C TRP A 145 -10.39 -17.87 0.18
N ILE A 146 -9.78 -18.91 -0.34
CA ILE A 146 -8.70 -18.82 -1.34
C ILE A 146 -9.00 -19.71 -2.54
N THR A 147 -8.52 -19.30 -3.72
CA THR A 147 -8.68 -20.00 -4.98
C THR A 147 -7.32 -20.17 -5.65
N THR A 148 -7.06 -21.30 -6.31
CA THR A 148 -5.82 -21.50 -7.06
C THR A 148 -5.67 -20.51 -8.22
N ARG A 149 -4.42 -20.14 -8.52
CA ARG A 149 -4.11 -19.20 -9.60
C ARG A 149 -4.42 -19.80 -10.95
N ASP A 150 -3.86 -20.97 -11.23
CA ASP A 150 -3.90 -21.58 -12.55
C ASP A 150 -4.88 -22.77 -12.61
N PRO A 151 -5.59 -22.95 -13.74
CA PRO A 151 -6.46 -24.09 -13.93
C PRO A 151 -5.64 -25.32 -14.34
N VAL A 152 -6.05 -26.49 -13.86
CA VAL A 152 -5.53 -27.77 -14.36
C VAL A 152 -6.35 -28.27 -15.56
N SER A 153 -5.69 -29.01 -16.45
CA SER A 153 -6.35 -29.65 -17.59
C SER A 153 -7.41 -30.67 -17.12
N PRO A 154 -8.56 -30.76 -17.80
CA PRO A 154 -9.60 -31.74 -17.47
C PRO A 154 -9.15 -33.18 -17.75
N GLU A 155 -9.82 -34.14 -17.12
CA GLU A 155 -9.66 -35.58 -17.33
C GLU A 155 -8.29 -36.18 -16.98
N ARG A 156 -7.43 -35.45 -16.25
CA ARG A 156 -6.19 -35.96 -15.65
C ARG A 156 -6.34 -36.16 -14.15
N TRP A 157 -5.56 -37.09 -13.59
CA TRP A 157 -5.36 -37.17 -12.14
C TRP A 157 -4.54 -35.97 -11.66
N VAL A 158 -4.99 -35.38 -10.56
CA VAL A 158 -4.39 -34.22 -9.89
C VAL A 158 -4.39 -34.49 -8.40
N HIS A 159 -3.26 -34.30 -7.75
CA HIS A 159 -3.22 -34.25 -6.29
C HIS A 159 -3.52 -32.83 -5.84
N VAL A 160 -4.45 -32.64 -4.90
CA VAL A 160 -4.73 -31.34 -4.30
C VAL A 160 -4.67 -31.44 -2.78
N ALA A 161 -3.95 -30.51 -2.15
CA ALA A 161 -3.86 -30.38 -0.70
C ALA A 161 -4.31 -29.00 -0.25
N PHE A 162 -5.21 -28.96 0.73
CA PHE A 162 -5.77 -27.74 1.32
C PHE A 162 -5.30 -27.66 2.77
N VAL A 163 -4.53 -26.64 3.13
CA VAL A 163 -3.80 -26.56 4.39
C VAL A 163 -4.15 -25.28 5.12
N SER A 164 -4.29 -25.32 6.44
CA SER A 164 -4.29 -24.15 7.29
C SER A 164 -3.58 -24.45 8.61
N ASP A 165 -2.65 -23.60 9.00
CA ASP A 165 -1.94 -23.66 10.29
C ASP A 165 -2.57 -22.77 11.39
N GLY A 166 -3.66 -22.08 11.05
CA GLY A 166 -4.34 -21.12 11.93
C GLY A 166 -3.81 -19.68 11.82
N SER A 167 -2.82 -19.45 10.98
CA SER A 167 -2.31 -18.13 10.61
C SER A 167 -2.31 -17.93 9.09
N THR A 168 -1.96 -18.97 8.34
CA THR A 168 -1.89 -19.01 6.89
C THR A 168 -2.68 -20.22 6.39
N MET A 169 -3.41 -20.03 5.30
CA MET A 169 -4.04 -21.12 4.54
C MET A 169 -3.46 -21.18 3.14
N ALA A 170 -3.33 -22.39 2.59
CA ALA A 170 -2.70 -22.64 1.31
C ALA A 170 -3.38 -23.77 0.51
N ILE A 171 -3.26 -23.72 -0.81
CA ILE A 171 -3.62 -24.81 -1.72
C ILE A 171 -2.36 -25.24 -2.46
N TYR A 172 -2.09 -26.54 -2.47
CA TYR A 172 -1.04 -27.16 -3.26
C TYR A 172 -1.67 -28.04 -4.34
N VAL A 173 -1.10 -28.02 -5.54
CA VAL A 173 -1.51 -28.85 -6.67
C VAL A 173 -0.30 -29.62 -7.17
N ASP A 174 -0.41 -30.95 -7.25
CA ASP A 174 0.69 -31.84 -7.64
C ASP A 174 1.99 -31.60 -6.85
N GLY A 175 1.82 -31.29 -5.55
CA GLY A 175 2.91 -31.01 -4.61
C GLY A 175 3.42 -29.56 -4.63
N GLU A 176 3.07 -28.76 -5.62
CA GLU A 176 3.51 -27.36 -5.75
C GLU A 176 2.53 -26.40 -5.08
N LEU A 177 3.03 -25.32 -4.48
CA LEU A 177 2.19 -24.28 -3.86
C LEU A 177 1.50 -23.43 -4.96
N GLU A 178 0.17 -23.37 -4.96
CA GLU A 178 -0.63 -22.67 -5.97
C GLU A 178 -1.39 -21.44 -5.45
N ALA A 179 -1.69 -21.39 -4.15
CA ALA A 179 -2.34 -20.24 -3.52
C ALA A 179 -2.03 -20.18 -2.02
N SER A 180 -1.93 -18.97 -1.46
CA SER A 180 -1.84 -18.75 -0.01
C SER A 180 -2.47 -17.42 0.42
N ALA A 181 -3.06 -17.37 1.61
CA ALA A 181 -3.51 -16.14 2.26
C ALA A 181 -3.53 -16.27 3.78
N GLY A 182 -3.79 -15.18 4.50
CA GLY A 182 -4.04 -15.22 5.93
C GLY A 182 -5.26 -16.10 6.26
N ALA A 183 -5.16 -16.94 7.28
CA ALA A 183 -6.22 -17.82 7.74
C ALA A 183 -6.93 -17.27 8.98
N PRO A 184 -8.19 -17.67 9.25
CA PRO A 184 -8.78 -17.46 10.56
C PRO A 184 -8.02 -18.28 11.61
N SER A 185 -7.88 -17.73 12.82
CA SER A 185 -7.19 -18.40 13.94
C SER A 185 -7.96 -19.56 14.58
N SER A 186 -9.18 -19.82 14.11
CA SER A 186 -10.05 -20.89 14.58
C SER A 186 -10.96 -21.39 13.46
N ILE A 187 -11.39 -22.63 13.58
CA ILE A 187 -12.37 -23.29 12.71
C ILE A 187 -13.54 -23.71 13.60
N HIS A 188 -14.76 -23.39 13.19
CA HIS A 188 -15.97 -23.76 13.91
C HIS A 188 -16.15 -25.29 13.93
N VAL A 189 -16.69 -25.82 15.03
CA VAL A 189 -16.96 -27.25 15.21
C VAL A 189 -18.47 -27.49 15.24
N PRO A 190 -19.09 -27.87 14.10
CA PRO A 190 -20.55 -27.92 13.99
C PRO A 190 -21.17 -29.21 14.53
N GLY A 191 -20.38 -30.25 14.81
CA GLY A 191 -20.89 -31.56 15.20
C GLY A 191 -21.75 -32.23 14.12
N ARG A 192 -21.49 -31.93 12.84
CA ARG A 192 -22.25 -32.39 11.67
C ARG A 192 -21.47 -33.40 10.82
N PRO A 193 -22.18 -34.20 9.99
CA PRO A 193 -21.54 -35.10 9.04
C PRO A 193 -20.56 -34.37 8.10
N ILE A 194 -19.53 -35.09 7.67
CA ILE A 194 -18.72 -34.70 6.51
C ILE A 194 -19.36 -35.28 5.26
N TYR A 195 -19.39 -34.49 4.19
CA TYR A 195 -19.83 -34.91 2.86
C TYR A 195 -18.62 -34.94 1.91
N ILE A 196 -18.45 -36.04 1.17
CA ILE A 196 -17.46 -36.16 0.10
C ILE A 196 -18.23 -36.26 -1.22
N GLY A 197 -17.91 -35.39 -2.17
CA GLY A 197 -18.59 -35.35 -3.47
C GLY A 197 -19.87 -34.52 -3.53
N VAL A 198 -20.27 -33.81 -2.47
CA VAL A 198 -21.44 -32.92 -2.48
C VAL A 198 -21.34 -31.82 -1.43
N TRP A 199 -21.94 -30.66 -1.69
CA TRP A 199 -22.08 -29.57 -0.73
C TRP A 199 -23.46 -29.61 -0.05
N ASN A 200 -23.49 -29.73 1.29
CA ASN A 200 -24.71 -29.62 2.07
C ASN A 200 -25.02 -28.16 2.45
N ALA A 201 -25.57 -27.40 1.50
CA ALA A 201 -25.78 -25.96 1.60
C ALA A 201 -27.14 -25.57 1.01
N LYS A 202 -28.10 -25.20 1.87
CA LYS A 202 -29.47 -24.91 1.46
C LYS A 202 -29.74 -23.42 1.33
N GLU A 203 -29.81 -22.97 0.08
CA GLU A 203 -30.27 -21.62 -0.29
C GLU A 203 -31.76 -21.41 0.00
N ALA A 204 -32.21 -20.15 0.05
CA ALA A 204 -33.58 -19.78 0.44
C ALA A 204 -34.67 -20.49 -0.37
N THR A 205 -34.41 -20.76 -1.66
CA THR A 205 -35.31 -21.47 -2.57
C THR A 205 -34.63 -22.64 -3.29
N GLY A 206 -33.55 -23.19 -2.72
CA GLY A 206 -32.71 -24.23 -3.33
C GLY A 206 -32.97 -25.65 -2.79
N PRO A 207 -32.36 -26.67 -3.42
CA PRO A 207 -32.30 -28.01 -2.85
C PRO A 207 -31.45 -28.02 -1.56
N GLU A 208 -31.58 -29.08 -0.78
CA GLU A 208 -30.78 -29.27 0.45
C GLU A 208 -29.29 -29.53 0.16
N LEU A 209 -29.02 -30.23 -0.93
CA LEU A 209 -27.68 -30.55 -1.41
C LEU A 209 -27.43 -29.88 -2.77
N SER A 210 -26.25 -29.31 -2.96
CA SER A 210 -25.81 -28.64 -4.19
C SER A 210 -24.36 -29.01 -4.55
N ASP A 211 -23.90 -28.55 -5.71
CA ASP A 211 -22.50 -28.65 -6.14
C ASP A 211 -21.92 -30.07 -6.03
N TYR A 212 -22.63 -31.02 -6.64
CA TYR A 212 -22.19 -32.41 -6.72
C TYR A 212 -20.93 -32.52 -7.56
N PHE A 213 -19.95 -33.25 -7.03
CA PHE A 213 -18.73 -33.56 -7.77
C PHE A 213 -19.02 -34.52 -8.91
N ARG A 214 -18.31 -34.30 -10.02
CA ARG A 214 -18.36 -35.16 -11.20
C ARG A 214 -16.94 -35.53 -11.60
N GLY A 215 -16.65 -36.83 -11.56
CA GLY A 215 -15.31 -37.35 -11.78
C GLY A 215 -14.93 -38.40 -10.76
N SER A 216 -13.67 -38.81 -10.76
CA SER A 216 -13.12 -39.80 -9.84
C SER A 216 -12.35 -39.13 -8.70
N MET A 217 -12.46 -39.68 -7.49
CA MET A 217 -11.59 -39.34 -6.35
C MET A 217 -10.92 -40.59 -5.80
N ASP A 218 -9.72 -40.42 -5.28
CA ASP A 218 -8.88 -41.46 -4.70
C ASP A 218 -8.05 -40.87 -3.54
N GLU A 219 -7.61 -41.72 -2.61
CA GLU A 219 -6.71 -41.38 -1.50
C GLU A 219 -7.12 -40.09 -0.74
N VAL A 220 -8.39 -40.00 -0.33
CA VAL A 220 -8.91 -38.80 0.37
C VAL A 220 -8.53 -38.85 1.84
N LYS A 221 -7.84 -37.82 2.34
CA LYS A 221 -7.43 -37.74 3.75
C LYS A 221 -7.80 -36.41 4.41
N ILE A 222 -7.97 -36.47 5.72
CA ILE A 222 -8.17 -35.30 6.58
C ILE A 222 -7.23 -35.41 7.77
N TYR A 223 -6.52 -34.33 8.07
CA TYR A 223 -5.67 -34.14 9.23
C TYR A 223 -6.19 -32.98 10.08
N ASN A 224 -6.05 -33.07 11.39
CA ASN A 224 -6.31 -31.96 12.33
C ASN A 224 -5.05 -31.12 12.64
N VAL A 225 -4.01 -31.29 11.83
CA VAL A 225 -2.76 -30.54 11.85
C VAL A 225 -2.48 -30.00 10.45
N ALA A 226 -1.70 -28.92 10.37
CA ALA A 226 -1.14 -28.46 9.12
C ALA A 226 0.05 -29.36 8.73
N LEU A 227 -0.04 -30.02 7.57
CA LEU A 227 1.11 -30.66 6.97
C LEU A 227 2.05 -29.59 6.39
N SER A 228 3.34 -29.82 6.56
CA SER A 228 4.38 -29.03 5.90
C SER A 228 4.40 -29.28 4.39
N HIS A 229 4.98 -28.34 3.64
CA HIS A 229 5.17 -28.52 2.19
C HIS A 229 5.97 -29.79 1.87
N GLU A 230 7.00 -30.12 2.67
CA GLU A 230 7.75 -31.38 2.51
C GLU A 230 6.88 -32.63 2.70
N GLU A 231 5.93 -32.63 3.62
CA GLU A 231 5.03 -33.77 3.85
C GLU A 231 4.06 -33.94 2.68
N ILE A 232 3.48 -32.86 2.18
CA ILE A 232 2.58 -32.85 1.01
C ILE A 232 3.34 -33.30 -0.25
N TRP A 233 4.58 -32.84 -0.39
CA TRP A 233 5.48 -33.20 -1.48
C TRP A 233 5.77 -34.70 -1.48
N ARG A 234 6.05 -35.29 -0.32
CA ARG A 234 6.25 -36.74 -0.18
C ARG A 234 4.98 -37.52 -0.49
N GLU A 235 3.83 -37.08 0.03
CA GLU A 235 2.55 -37.74 -0.21
C GLU A 235 2.21 -37.80 -1.71
N TYR A 236 2.42 -36.68 -2.43
CA TYR A 236 2.29 -36.65 -3.88
C TYR A 236 3.28 -37.61 -4.56
N SER A 237 4.54 -37.57 -4.14
CA SER A 237 5.64 -38.34 -4.73
C SER A 237 5.49 -39.86 -4.53
N ASP A 238 4.87 -40.30 -3.43
CA ASP A 238 4.62 -41.71 -3.14
C ASP A 238 3.67 -42.36 -4.16
N VAL A 239 2.84 -41.55 -4.82
CA VAL A 239 1.89 -41.99 -5.86
C VAL A 239 2.40 -41.66 -7.26
N ALA A 240 2.89 -40.44 -7.49
CA ALA A 240 3.43 -40.02 -8.79
C ALA A 240 4.76 -40.72 -9.14
N GLY A 241 5.41 -41.34 -8.16
CA GLY A 241 6.78 -41.84 -8.28
C GLY A 241 7.80 -40.73 -8.08
N ALA A 242 8.98 -41.09 -7.57
CA ALA A 242 10.05 -40.16 -7.25
C ALA A 242 11.40 -40.66 -7.77
N GLY A 243 12.26 -39.74 -8.18
CA GLY A 243 13.66 -39.97 -8.49
C GLY A 243 14.58 -39.10 -7.62
N ASN A 244 15.85 -39.09 -7.97
CA ASN A 244 16.85 -38.22 -7.35
C ASN A 244 17.44 -37.26 -8.41
N ILE A 245 17.98 -36.13 -7.96
CA ILE A 245 18.80 -35.24 -8.80
C ILE A 245 20.16 -35.10 -8.13
N SER A 246 21.23 -35.33 -8.87
CA SER A 246 22.60 -35.17 -8.35
C SER A 246 23.50 -34.47 -9.35
N GLY A 247 24.61 -33.91 -8.86
CA GLY A 247 25.59 -33.28 -9.72
C GLY A 247 26.59 -32.47 -8.93
N THR A 248 27.27 -31.56 -9.61
CA THR A 248 28.24 -30.62 -9.03
C THR A 248 27.88 -29.17 -9.31
N VAL A 249 28.21 -28.29 -8.36
CA VAL A 249 28.17 -26.84 -8.51
C VAL A 249 29.61 -26.32 -8.50
N LYS A 250 30.00 -25.65 -9.58
CA LYS A 250 31.36 -25.09 -9.76
C LYS A 250 31.30 -23.63 -10.15
N ASP A 251 32.39 -22.90 -9.97
CA ASP A 251 32.56 -21.56 -10.53
C ASP A 251 33.02 -21.63 -11.99
N LEU A 252 33.07 -20.47 -12.66
CA LEU A 252 33.53 -20.36 -14.07
C LEU A 252 35.00 -20.75 -14.28
N THR A 253 35.79 -20.94 -13.22
CA THR A 253 37.16 -21.47 -13.31
C THR A 253 37.20 -22.99 -13.21
N GLY A 254 36.06 -23.63 -12.96
CA GLY A 254 35.91 -25.06 -12.71
C GLY A 254 36.18 -25.46 -11.26
N ALA A 255 36.36 -24.50 -10.34
CA ALA A 255 36.57 -24.80 -8.93
C ALA A 255 35.24 -25.15 -8.24
N PRO A 256 35.20 -26.17 -7.36
CA PRO A 256 33.97 -26.55 -6.66
C PRO A 256 33.49 -25.46 -5.70
N ILE A 257 32.19 -25.18 -5.71
CA ILE A 257 31.57 -24.24 -4.78
C ILE A 257 30.98 -25.03 -3.61
N GLN A 258 31.60 -24.93 -2.44
CA GLN A 258 31.10 -25.54 -1.21
C GLN A 258 29.99 -24.71 -0.57
N GLY A 259 28.94 -25.37 -0.08
CA GLY A 259 27.82 -24.76 0.64
C GLY A 259 26.97 -23.85 -0.24
N ALA A 260 26.87 -24.13 -1.53
CA ALA A 260 25.81 -23.61 -2.38
C ALA A 260 24.52 -24.37 -2.05
N SER A 261 23.42 -23.65 -1.85
CA SER A 261 22.08 -24.22 -1.71
C SER A 261 21.60 -24.69 -3.07
N VAL A 262 21.15 -25.94 -3.18
CA VAL A 262 20.51 -26.51 -4.36
C VAL A 262 19.10 -26.90 -3.94
N GLU A 263 18.10 -26.32 -4.60
CA GLU A 263 16.70 -26.33 -4.19
C GLU A 263 15.82 -26.89 -5.31
N CYS A 264 14.83 -27.71 -4.94
CA CYS A 264 13.77 -28.19 -5.84
C CYS A 264 12.48 -28.37 -5.03
N GLY A 265 11.47 -27.53 -5.29
CA GLY A 265 10.29 -27.45 -4.44
C GLY A 265 10.68 -27.16 -2.98
N PRO A 266 10.19 -27.92 -1.98
CA PRO A 266 10.56 -27.74 -0.58
C PRO A 266 11.90 -28.37 -0.20
N ILE A 267 12.56 -29.12 -1.09
CA ILE A 267 13.81 -29.82 -0.78
C ILE A 267 14.99 -28.89 -1.06
N SER A 268 15.84 -28.68 -0.05
CA SER A 268 17.09 -27.91 -0.17
C SER A 268 18.26 -28.67 0.43
N VAL A 269 19.38 -28.72 -0.29
CA VAL A 269 20.65 -29.30 0.19
C VAL A 269 21.81 -28.34 -0.07
N SER A 270 22.84 -28.41 0.78
CA SER A 270 24.09 -27.68 0.57
C SER A 270 25.14 -28.55 -0.09
N THR A 271 25.86 -28.02 -1.07
CA THR A 271 26.97 -28.72 -1.73
C THR A 271 28.11 -29.03 -0.77
N ASP A 272 28.77 -30.18 -0.96
CA ASP A 272 29.95 -30.58 -0.18
C ASP A 272 31.23 -29.83 -0.60
N SER A 273 32.40 -30.19 -0.03
CA SER A 273 33.68 -29.53 -0.33
C SER A 273 34.15 -29.71 -1.78
N GLU A 274 33.58 -30.67 -2.50
CA GLU A 274 33.85 -30.93 -3.92
C GLU A 274 32.71 -30.42 -4.80
N GLY A 275 31.81 -29.60 -4.24
CA GLY A 275 30.68 -29.01 -4.94
C GLY A 275 29.55 -29.98 -5.23
N ARG A 276 29.58 -31.23 -4.72
CA ARG A 276 28.55 -32.22 -5.02
C ARG A 276 27.28 -31.99 -4.22
N TYR A 277 26.14 -32.27 -4.85
CA TYR A 277 24.84 -32.28 -4.19
C TYR A 277 24.03 -33.53 -4.58
N LEU A 278 23.03 -33.86 -3.76
CA LEU A 278 22.04 -34.91 -4.02
C LEU A 278 20.69 -34.46 -3.43
N LEU A 279 19.72 -34.22 -4.29
CA LEU A 279 18.31 -34.07 -3.94
C LEU A 279 17.67 -35.46 -4.03
N GLU A 280 17.14 -35.97 -2.93
CA GLU A 280 16.46 -37.26 -2.86
C GLU A 280 14.94 -37.08 -2.88
N HIS A 281 14.21 -38.08 -3.38
CA HIS A 281 12.74 -38.09 -3.37
C HIS A 281 12.10 -36.87 -4.05
N VAL A 282 12.62 -36.50 -5.21
CA VAL A 282 12.01 -35.48 -6.08
C VAL A 282 10.92 -36.17 -6.93
N PRO A 283 9.67 -35.69 -6.95
CA PRO A 283 8.60 -36.29 -7.74
C PRO A 283 8.94 -36.28 -9.22
N SER A 284 8.53 -37.35 -9.89
CA SER A 284 8.81 -37.57 -11.31
C SER A 284 8.20 -36.50 -12.20
N GLY A 285 8.77 -36.31 -13.39
CA GLY A 285 8.46 -35.25 -14.34
C GLY A 285 9.49 -34.13 -14.35
N THR A 286 9.23 -33.11 -15.16
CA THR A 286 10.11 -31.93 -15.27
C THR A 286 10.00 -31.06 -14.01
N ARG A 287 11.15 -30.76 -13.40
CA ARG A 287 11.24 -29.98 -12.15
C ARG A 287 12.20 -28.82 -12.29
N THR A 288 11.83 -27.69 -11.68
CA THR A 288 12.71 -26.52 -11.57
C THR A 288 13.70 -26.72 -10.43
N VAL A 289 15.00 -26.67 -10.75
CA VAL A 289 16.08 -26.68 -9.75
C VAL A 289 16.74 -25.30 -9.71
N ILE A 290 16.92 -24.76 -8.51
CA ILE A 290 17.52 -23.44 -8.28
C ILE A 290 18.79 -23.61 -7.44
N VAL A 291 19.89 -23.00 -7.85
CA VAL A 291 21.17 -23.01 -7.11
C VAL A 291 21.50 -21.60 -6.62
N ARG A 292 21.81 -21.46 -5.33
CA ARG A 292 22.12 -20.17 -4.68
C ARG A 292 23.40 -20.25 -3.85
N LYS A 293 24.23 -19.20 -3.92
CA LYS A 293 25.41 -19.04 -3.07
C LYS A 293 25.72 -17.55 -2.93
N SER A 294 25.91 -17.08 -1.70
CA SER A 294 26.37 -15.71 -1.47
C SER A 294 27.66 -15.42 -2.25
N GLY A 295 27.69 -14.28 -2.95
CA GLY A 295 28.79 -13.89 -3.83
C GLY A 295 28.73 -14.47 -5.25
N TYR A 296 27.67 -15.20 -5.62
CA TYR A 296 27.47 -15.77 -6.96
C TYR A 296 26.07 -15.46 -7.50
N LYS A 297 25.94 -15.37 -8.83
CA LYS A 297 24.65 -15.32 -9.52
C LYS A 297 23.93 -16.68 -9.40
N PRO A 298 22.64 -16.73 -9.03
CA PRO A 298 21.91 -17.99 -8.97
C PRO A 298 21.70 -18.58 -10.36
N VAL A 299 21.57 -19.91 -10.40
CA VAL A 299 21.39 -20.68 -11.63
C VAL A 299 20.10 -21.47 -11.54
N ILE A 300 19.35 -21.54 -12.63
CA ILE A 300 18.07 -22.25 -12.70
C ILE A 300 18.11 -23.22 -13.86
N ALA A 301 17.62 -24.44 -13.66
CA ALA A 301 17.46 -25.42 -14.72
C ALA A 301 16.15 -26.19 -14.58
N GLN A 302 15.56 -26.55 -15.73
CA GLN A 302 14.52 -27.56 -15.81
C GLN A 302 15.19 -28.93 -15.90
N VAL A 303 14.93 -29.81 -14.94
CA VAL A 303 15.53 -31.14 -14.85
C VAL A 303 14.43 -32.19 -14.95
N GLU A 304 14.55 -33.11 -15.90
CA GLU A 304 13.63 -34.23 -16.01
C GLU A 304 13.95 -35.27 -14.93
N VAL A 305 12.99 -35.58 -14.08
CA VAL A 305 13.12 -36.58 -13.01
C VAL A 305 12.39 -37.85 -13.39
N VAL A 306 13.11 -38.95 -13.51
CA VAL A 306 12.51 -40.27 -13.82
C VAL A 306 12.34 -41.06 -12.53
N SER A 307 11.15 -41.63 -12.35
CA SER A 307 10.81 -42.44 -11.15
C SER A 307 11.80 -43.60 -10.97
N GLY A 308 12.41 -43.69 -9.78
CA GLY A 308 13.39 -44.71 -9.40
C GLY A 308 14.82 -44.49 -9.93
N GLU A 309 15.06 -43.43 -10.71
CA GLU A 309 16.38 -43.13 -11.29
C GLU A 309 17.04 -41.91 -10.61
N THR A 310 18.30 -41.64 -10.96
CA THR A 310 19.02 -40.42 -10.56
C THR A 310 19.39 -39.62 -11.80
N SER A 311 18.81 -38.44 -11.94
CA SER A 311 19.14 -37.49 -13.01
C SER A 311 20.41 -36.73 -12.65
N GLU A 312 21.36 -36.63 -13.60
CA GLU A 312 22.57 -35.84 -13.43
C GLU A 312 22.37 -34.42 -13.97
N GLN A 313 22.67 -33.40 -13.16
CA GLN A 313 22.64 -32.01 -13.56
C GLN A 313 23.83 -31.26 -12.91
N ASP A 314 24.80 -30.83 -13.72
CA ASP A 314 25.87 -29.95 -13.25
C ASP A 314 25.46 -28.48 -13.39
N PHE A 315 25.98 -27.62 -12.52
CA PHE A 315 25.77 -26.18 -12.53
C PHE A 315 27.10 -25.43 -12.48
N GLU A 316 27.20 -24.38 -13.27
CA GLU A 316 28.29 -23.40 -13.21
C GLU A 316 27.75 -22.05 -12.74
N MET A 317 28.32 -21.48 -11.69
CA MET A 317 27.91 -20.18 -11.14
C MET A 317 28.94 -19.10 -11.47
N ALA A 318 28.45 -18.00 -12.02
CA ALA A 318 29.26 -16.79 -12.20
C ALA A 318 29.36 -16.01 -10.87
N PRO A 319 30.47 -15.31 -10.61
CA PRO A 319 30.55 -14.35 -9.50
C PRO A 319 29.41 -13.33 -9.58
N GLY A 320 28.85 -13.01 -8.43
CA GLY A 320 27.86 -11.96 -8.26
C GLY A 320 28.49 -10.59 -8.50
N SER A 321 27.69 -9.66 -9.03
CA SER A 321 28.05 -8.26 -9.20
C SER A 321 27.17 -7.45 -8.25
N GLU A 322 27.70 -6.34 -7.69
CA GLU A 322 26.87 -5.39 -6.91
C GLU A 322 25.70 -4.83 -7.74
N VAL A 323 25.81 -4.89 -9.07
CA VAL A 323 24.76 -4.54 -10.02
C VAL A 323 24.41 -5.75 -10.88
N VAL A 324 23.15 -6.17 -10.85
CA VAL A 324 22.56 -7.19 -11.71
C VAL A 324 21.75 -6.50 -12.80
N TYR A 325 22.03 -6.78 -14.08
CA TYR A 325 21.32 -6.15 -15.20
C TYR A 325 20.15 -6.99 -15.69
N VAL A 326 19.00 -6.35 -15.89
CA VAL A 326 17.85 -6.91 -16.61
C VAL A 326 17.71 -6.18 -17.94
N ALA A 327 17.50 -6.91 -19.03
CA ALA A 327 17.41 -6.31 -20.37
C ALA A 327 16.45 -7.07 -21.30
N THR A 328 15.94 -6.39 -22.33
CA THR A 328 15.17 -7.02 -23.43
C THR A 328 16.00 -7.26 -24.69
N ASP A 329 17.23 -6.74 -24.75
CA ASP A 329 18.10 -6.76 -25.94
C ASP A 329 19.17 -7.86 -25.92
N GLY A 330 19.12 -8.75 -24.93
CA GLY A 330 20.11 -9.81 -24.73
C GLY A 330 21.39 -9.36 -24.02
N THR A 331 21.49 -8.10 -23.59
CA THR A 331 22.69 -7.56 -22.90
C THR A 331 22.59 -7.59 -21.38
N GLY A 332 21.52 -8.16 -20.83
CA GLY A 332 21.30 -8.33 -19.39
C GLY A 332 21.93 -9.60 -18.85
N ASP A 333 22.07 -9.66 -17.53
CA ASP A 333 22.31 -10.90 -16.79
C ASP A 333 21.04 -11.76 -16.77
N TYR A 334 19.88 -11.10 -16.70
CA TYR A 334 18.55 -11.67 -16.90
C TYR A 334 17.93 -11.02 -18.13
N ASN A 335 17.54 -11.84 -19.11
CA ASN A 335 17.06 -11.35 -20.41
C ASN A 335 15.58 -11.67 -20.59
N CYS A 336 14.79 -10.61 -20.54
CA CYS A 336 13.34 -10.61 -20.71
C CYS A 336 12.98 -10.79 -22.20
N ASP A 337 11.92 -11.55 -22.48
CA ASP A 337 11.47 -11.86 -23.83
C ASP A 337 10.19 -11.13 -24.24
N GLY A 338 9.63 -10.32 -23.33
CA GLY A 338 8.38 -9.58 -23.54
C GLY A 338 7.14 -10.38 -23.15
N VAL A 339 7.29 -11.51 -22.48
CA VAL A 339 6.20 -12.34 -21.96
C VAL A 339 6.50 -12.70 -20.52
N ASP A 340 5.62 -12.28 -19.60
CA ASP A 340 5.74 -12.63 -18.19
C ASP A 340 7.09 -12.23 -17.55
N ASP A 341 7.67 -11.10 -17.98
CA ASP A 341 9.02 -10.59 -17.63
C ASP A 341 9.24 -10.35 -16.12
N HIS A 342 8.17 -10.41 -15.32
CA HIS A 342 8.26 -10.42 -13.86
C HIS A 342 9.06 -11.61 -13.34
N VAL A 343 9.09 -12.73 -14.08
CA VAL A 343 9.90 -13.91 -13.74
C VAL A 343 11.38 -13.51 -13.70
N GLU A 344 11.92 -12.98 -14.79
CA GLU A 344 13.32 -12.57 -14.89
C GLU A 344 13.66 -11.44 -13.92
N ILE A 345 12.78 -10.44 -13.77
CA ILE A 345 12.99 -9.33 -12.84
C ILE A 345 13.03 -9.85 -11.39
N ASN A 346 12.09 -10.71 -10.98
CA ASN A 346 12.08 -11.27 -9.63
C ASN A 346 13.26 -12.20 -9.38
N LEU A 347 13.74 -12.90 -10.40
CA LEU A 347 14.98 -13.67 -10.31
C LEU A 347 16.19 -12.78 -10.11
N ALA A 348 16.28 -11.64 -10.81
CA ALA A 348 17.33 -10.65 -10.58
C ALA A 348 17.28 -10.10 -9.14
N ILE A 349 16.10 -9.76 -8.63
CA ILE A 349 15.91 -9.31 -7.24
C ILE A 349 16.33 -10.40 -6.24
N SER A 350 15.88 -11.63 -6.44
CA SER A 350 16.26 -12.78 -5.59
C SER A 350 17.77 -13.05 -5.59
N SER A 351 18.45 -12.70 -6.69
CA SER A 351 19.90 -12.82 -6.80
C SER A 351 20.62 -11.81 -5.92
N VAL A 352 20.13 -10.57 -5.96
CA VAL A 352 20.62 -9.48 -5.12
C VAL A 352 20.35 -9.76 -3.64
N GLU A 353 19.16 -10.26 -3.31
CA GLU A 353 18.83 -10.68 -1.94
C GLU A 353 19.80 -11.76 -1.42
N ALA A 354 20.09 -12.78 -2.22
CA ALA A 354 21.03 -13.85 -1.86
C ALA A 354 22.48 -13.35 -1.64
N MET A 355 22.81 -12.17 -2.17
CA MET A 355 24.09 -11.48 -1.92
C MET A 355 24.06 -10.58 -0.68
N GLY A 356 22.92 -10.42 -0.03
CA GLY A 356 22.71 -9.54 1.13
C GLY A 356 22.26 -8.13 0.77
N GLY A 357 21.92 -7.88 -0.51
CA GLY A 357 21.55 -6.57 -1.02
C GLY A 357 22.40 -6.13 -2.20
N GLY A 358 21.99 -5.04 -2.85
CA GLY A 358 22.64 -4.52 -4.06
C GLY A 358 21.66 -3.90 -5.04
N THR A 359 22.08 -3.75 -6.29
CA THR A 359 21.31 -3.06 -7.33
C THR A 359 20.80 -4.03 -8.39
N VAL A 360 19.51 -3.93 -8.72
CA VAL A 360 18.94 -4.46 -9.95
C VAL A 360 18.76 -3.29 -10.91
N HIS A 361 19.48 -3.29 -12.02
CA HIS A 361 19.42 -2.27 -13.06
C HIS A 361 18.61 -2.78 -14.25
N ILE A 362 17.42 -2.22 -14.44
CA ILE A 362 16.55 -2.52 -15.59
C ILE A 362 16.91 -1.57 -16.73
N LYS A 363 17.46 -2.11 -17.81
CA LYS A 363 17.84 -1.29 -18.97
C LYS A 363 16.62 -0.75 -19.72
N ALA A 364 16.83 0.27 -20.54
CA ALA A 364 15.82 0.80 -21.44
C ALA A 364 15.11 -0.32 -22.23
N GLY A 365 13.78 -0.28 -22.25
CA GLY A 365 12.95 -1.32 -22.83
C GLY A 365 11.53 -1.29 -22.27
N THR A 366 10.66 -2.11 -22.86
CA THR A 366 9.32 -2.39 -22.33
C THR A 366 9.28 -3.82 -21.83
N TYR A 367 8.95 -4.00 -20.56
CA TYR A 367 8.90 -5.27 -19.85
C TYR A 367 7.44 -5.60 -19.55
N VAL A 368 6.92 -6.69 -20.09
CA VAL A 368 5.51 -7.06 -20.02
C VAL A 368 5.31 -8.05 -18.86
N ILE A 369 4.60 -7.60 -17.83
CA ILE A 369 4.36 -8.39 -16.62
C ILE A 369 2.92 -8.88 -16.52
N ASN A 370 2.74 -9.94 -15.73
CA ASN A 370 1.44 -10.54 -15.40
C ASN A 370 1.31 -10.92 -13.93
N ASP A 371 2.41 -10.78 -13.16
CA ASP A 371 2.49 -10.96 -11.72
C ASP A 371 3.32 -9.83 -11.11
N ALA A 372 3.35 -9.76 -9.79
CA ALA A 372 3.99 -8.69 -9.05
C ALA A 372 5.51 -8.76 -9.20
N ILE A 373 6.14 -7.60 -9.25
CA ILE A 373 7.54 -7.43 -8.89
C ILE A 373 7.62 -7.44 -7.35
N VAL A 374 8.33 -8.41 -6.79
CA VAL A 374 8.42 -8.64 -5.35
C VAL A 374 9.75 -8.05 -4.86
N LEU A 375 9.66 -6.97 -4.09
CA LEU A 375 10.81 -6.27 -3.52
C LEU A 375 11.38 -7.08 -2.33
N CYS A 376 12.69 -7.00 -2.15
CA CYS A 376 13.41 -7.56 -0.99
C CYS A 376 14.13 -6.45 -0.21
N SER A 377 14.64 -6.75 0.98
CA SER A 377 15.43 -5.78 1.75
C SER A 377 16.80 -5.49 1.09
N ASN A 378 17.38 -4.33 1.40
CA ASN A 378 18.68 -3.87 0.89
C ASN A 378 18.75 -3.79 -0.65
N LEU A 379 17.63 -3.45 -1.29
CA LEU A 379 17.47 -3.43 -2.74
C LEU A 379 17.52 -2.00 -3.27
N ASN A 380 18.32 -1.77 -4.31
CA ASN A 380 18.19 -0.60 -5.19
C ASN A 380 17.70 -1.08 -6.56
N LEU A 381 16.43 -0.88 -6.87
CA LEU A 381 15.83 -1.18 -8.17
C LEU A 381 15.79 0.09 -9.01
N GLN A 382 16.57 0.14 -10.09
CA GLN A 382 16.71 1.35 -10.90
C GLN A 382 16.53 1.07 -12.39
N GLY A 383 15.86 1.98 -13.11
CA GLY A 383 15.81 1.99 -14.56
C GLY A 383 16.88 2.88 -15.21
N ASP A 384 16.90 2.91 -16.55
CA ASP A 384 17.66 3.91 -17.33
C ASP A 384 16.96 5.29 -17.39
N GLY A 385 15.75 5.42 -16.84
CA GLY A 385 14.95 6.65 -16.83
C GLY A 385 13.47 6.39 -17.12
N GLU A 386 12.60 7.25 -16.57
CA GLU A 386 11.13 7.18 -16.72
C GLU A 386 10.67 7.10 -18.18
N GLU A 387 11.35 7.79 -19.09
CA GLU A 387 10.95 7.87 -20.51
C GLU A 387 11.30 6.62 -21.32
N VAL A 388 12.21 5.78 -20.82
CA VAL A 388 12.81 4.68 -21.60
C VAL A 388 12.70 3.31 -20.94
N THR A 389 12.43 3.25 -19.64
CA THR A 389 12.27 1.99 -18.89
C THR A 389 10.82 1.84 -18.45
N VAL A 390 10.07 0.98 -19.15
CA VAL A 390 8.62 0.82 -18.96
C VAL A 390 8.30 -0.60 -18.50
N ILE A 391 7.68 -0.75 -17.34
CA ILE A 391 7.12 -2.01 -16.85
C ILE A 391 5.61 -1.95 -17.06
N LYS A 392 5.09 -2.81 -17.94
CA LYS A 392 3.71 -2.75 -18.41
C LYS A 392 2.93 -3.99 -18.01
N LEU A 393 1.75 -3.81 -17.42
CA LEU A 393 0.81 -4.90 -17.21
C LEU A 393 0.29 -5.39 -18.57
N ARG A 394 0.36 -6.70 -18.83
CA ARG A 394 -0.14 -7.29 -20.07
C ARG A 394 -1.63 -7.02 -20.31
N ASP A 395 -2.08 -7.19 -21.54
CA ASP A 395 -3.51 -7.11 -21.88
C ASP A 395 -4.31 -8.26 -21.25
N GLN A 396 -5.58 -8.01 -20.96
CA GLN A 396 -6.54 -8.99 -20.45
C GLN A 396 -6.09 -9.68 -19.14
N ASN A 397 -5.26 -9.02 -18.33
CA ASN A 397 -5.06 -9.45 -16.97
C ASN A 397 -6.39 -9.32 -16.20
N ASN A 398 -6.72 -10.33 -15.40
CA ASN A 398 -7.98 -10.45 -14.67
C ASN A 398 -7.77 -10.61 -13.16
N ARG A 399 -6.55 -10.36 -12.67
CA ARG A 399 -6.19 -10.50 -11.26
C ARG A 399 -6.84 -9.40 -10.43
N ARG A 400 -7.09 -9.70 -9.16
CA ARG A 400 -7.71 -8.80 -8.19
C ARG A 400 -6.98 -8.86 -6.84
N ASN A 401 -7.11 -7.81 -6.03
CA ASN A 401 -6.57 -7.71 -4.67
C ASN A 401 -5.05 -7.84 -4.59
N TRP A 402 -4.32 -7.23 -5.53
CA TRP A 402 -2.86 -7.35 -5.64
C TRP A 402 -2.24 -6.03 -6.08
N ALA A 403 -0.92 -5.97 -6.23
CA ALA A 403 -0.24 -4.79 -6.76
C ALA A 403 0.87 -5.20 -7.73
N LEU A 404 1.21 -4.31 -8.67
CA LEU A 404 2.31 -4.56 -9.62
C LEU A 404 3.66 -4.59 -8.91
N PHE A 405 3.82 -3.81 -7.84
CA PHE A 405 4.97 -3.86 -6.95
C PHE A 405 4.52 -4.18 -5.53
N THR A 406 5.15 -5.17 -4.92
CA THR A 406 4.84 -5.59 -3.55
C THR A 406 6.09 -5.67 -2.70
N GLY A 407 5.99 -5.28 -1.44
CA GLY A 407 7.02 -5.47 -0.43
C GLY A 407 6.36 -5.72 0.91
N SER A 408 6.77 -6.77 1.63
CA SER A 408 6.20 -7.13 2.92
C SER A 408 7.32 -7.44 3.92
N GLY A 409 7.42 -6.67 5.01
CA GLY A 409 8.51 -6.84 5.97
C GLY A 409 9.88 -6.44 5.42
N VAL A 410 9.93 -5.58 4.40
CA VAL A 410 11.19 -5.18 3.76
C VAL A 410 11.76 -3.91 4.37
N SER A 411 13.07 -3.74 4.26
CA SER A 411 13.76 -2.54 4.72
C SER A 411 14.90 -2.12 3.80
N GLN A 412 15.22 -0.83 3.81
CA GLN A 412 16.32 -0.25 3.01
C GLN A 412 16.14 -0.52 1.52
N VAL A 413 14.99 -0.09 0.98
CA VAL A 413 14.62 -0.32 -0.42
C VAL A 413 14.55 1.02 -1.14
N VAL A 414 15.19 1.09 -2.30
CA VAL A 414 15.09 2.23 -3.22
C VAL A 414 14.51 1.73 -4.54
N VAL A 415 13.50 2.43 -5.07
CA VAL A 415 12.96 2.20 -6.42
C VAL A 415 12.97 3.51 -7.19
N ARG A 416 13.56 3.53 -8.39
CA ARG A 416 13.68 4.77 -9.18
C ARG A 416 13.80 4.61 -10.68
N ASP A 417 13.59 5.71 -11.39
CA ASP A 417 13.89 5.88 -12.82
C ASP A 417 13.11 4.93 -13.75
N ILE A 418 11.84 4.66 -13.43
CA ILE A 418 10.97 3.74 -14.18
C ILE A 418 9.58 4.32 -14.41
N THR A 419 8.94 3.92 -15.50
CA THR A 419 7.50 4.04 -15.69
C THR A 419 6.83 2.70 -15.45
N VAL A 420 5.72 2.70 -14.72
CA VAL A 420 4.84 1.54 -14.56
C VAL A 420 3.49 1.84 -15.21
N ASP A 421 3.12 1.04 -16.19
CA ASP A 421 1.87 1.14 -16.95
C ASP A 421 0.89 0.07 -16.49
N GLY A 422 -0.16 0.49 -15.76
CA GLY A 422 -1.25 -0.36 -15.30
C GLY A 422 -2.18 -0.84 -16.41
N ASN A 423 -2.07 -0.26 -17.62
CA ASN A 423 -2.74 -0.68 -18.84
C ASN A 423 -4.27 -0.85 -18.66
N LYS A 424 -4.90 -0.01 -17.83
CA LYS A 424 -6.30 -0.22 -17.36
C LYS A 424 -7.31 -0.45 -18.47
N HIS A 425 -7.14 0.22 -19.60
CA HIS A 425 -8.11 0.21 -20.70
C HIS A 425 -8.16 -1.12 -21.46
N ASN A 426 -7.14 -1.97 -21.28
CA ASN A 426 -7.05 -3.29 -21.93
C ASN A 426 -7.27 -4.44 -20.94
N GLN A 427 -7.73 -4.17 -19.72
CA GLN A 427 -8.00 -5.21 -18.71
C GLN A 427 -9.45 -5.74 -18.80
N THR A 428 -9.62 -7.02 -18.50
CA THR A 428 -10.92 -7.71 -18.57
C THR A 428 -11.34 -8.20 -17.20
N GLY A 429 -12.57 -7.87 -16.77
CA GLY A 429 -13.10 -8.32 -15.49
C GLY A 429 -12.45 -7.65 -14.27
N VAL A 430 -11.65 -6.61 -14.48
CA VAL A 430 -11.03 -5.77 -13.45
C VAL A 430 -11.49 -4.33 -13.68
N GLY A 431 -11.83 -3.65 -12.60
CA GLY A 431 -12.25 -2.24 -12.60
C GLY A 431 -11.83 -1.61 -11.28
N ILE A 432 -12.46 -0.50 -10.89
CA ILE A 432 -12.14 0.18 -9.62
C ILE A 432 -12.31 -0.72 -8.37
N ASN A 433 -13.13 -1.78 -8.44
CA ASN A 433 -13.30 -2.76 -7.35
C ASN A 433 -12.33 -3.95 -7.44
N GLY A 434 -11.32 -3.84 -8.30
CA GLY A 434 -10.32 -4.88 -8.52
C GLY A 434 -9.18 -4.84 -7.52
N ASP A 435 -8.99 -3.75 -6.77
CA ASP A 435 -7.88 -3.51 -5.84
C ASP A 435 -6.52 -3.93 -6.44
N VAL A 436 -6.22 -3.40 -7.64
CA VAL A 436 -4.99 -3.62 -8.41
C VAL A 436 -4.12 -2.36 -8.36
N ASP A 437 -3.28 -2.30 -7.34
CA ASP A 437 -2.50 -1.09 -7.03
C ASP A 437 -1.18 -1.04 -7.81
N GLY A 438 -0.61 0.16 -7.94
CA GLY A 438 0.74 0.32 -8.47
C GLY A 438 1.77 -0.28 -7.51
N PHE A 439 1.85 0.27 -6.30
CA PHE A 439 2.73 -0.17 -5.23
C PHE A 439 1.92 -0.45 -3.97
N ARG A 440 2.12 -1.64 -3.38
CA ARG A 440 1.61 -1.98 -2.05
C ARG A 440 2.75 -2.44 -1.15
N ILE A 441 3.14 -1.57 -0.22
CA ILE A 441 4.23 -1.79 0.72
C ILE A 441 3.65 -1.97 2.12
N TYR A 442 3.83 -3.16 2.68
CA TYR A 442 3.20 -3.58 3.93
C TYR A 442 4.23 -3.86 5.02
N ASN A 443 3.99 -3.37 6.23
CA ASN A 443 4.80 -3.67 7.42
C ASN A 443 6.31 -3.51 7.18
N SER A 444 6.70 -2.42 6.52
CA SER A 444 8.06 -2.19 6.02
C SER A 444 8.62 -0.87 6.56
N SER A 445 9.92 -0.66 6.41
CA SER A 445 10.59 0.58 6.85
C SER A 445 11.67 1.04 5.88
N GLU A 446 12.01 2.34 5.87
CA GLU A 446 13.11 2.85 5.02
C GLU A 446 12.92 2.45 3.53
N VAL A 447 11.68 2.56 3.02
CA VAL A 447 11.37 2.35 1.61
C VAL A 447 11.23 3.70 0.93
N GLU A 448 12.06 3.95 -0.07
CA GLU A 448 12.14 5.21 -0.77
C GLU A 448 11.88 5.02 -2.28
N ILE A 449 10.96 5.81 -2.83
CA ILE A 449 10.56 5.74 -4.23
C ILE A 449 10.73 7.14 -4.85
N TYR A 450 11.54 7.23 -5.90
CA TYR A 450 11.92 8.49 -6.55
C TYR A 450 11.80 8.43 -8.06
N ASP A 451 11.37 9.51 -8.71
CA ASP A 451 11.37 9.59 -10.18
C ASP A 451 10.68 8.36 -10.82
N VAL A 452 9.51 8.00 -10.28
CA VAL A 452 8.67 6.92 -10.80
C VAL A 452 7.36 7.49 -11.35
N SER A 453 7.00 7.08 -12.56
CA SER A 453 5.73 7.43 -13.20
C SER A 453 4.77 6.25 -13.20
N LEU A 454 3.67 6.33 -12.45
CA LEU A 454 2.54 5.41 -12.54
C LEU A 454 1.51 5.94 -13.54
N VAL A 455 1.17 5.16 -14.55
CA VAL A 455 0.19 5.54 -15.58
C VAL A 455 -0.92 4.51 -15.72
N ASP A 456 -2.16 4.97 -15.91
CA ASP A 456 -3.32 4.17 -16.32
C ASP A 456 -3.65 2.98 -15.39
N PHE A 457 -3.89 3.27 -14.10
CA PHE A 457 -4.30 2.29 -13.08
C PHE A 457 -5.80 2.32 -12.77
N TRP A 458 -6.35 1.19 -12.31
CA TRP A 458 -7.75 1.09 -11.87
C TRP A 458 -7.98 1.45 -10.41
N THR A 459 -6.99 1.29 -9.51
CA THR A 459 -7.13 1.60 -8.08
C THR A 459 -6.03 2.54 -7.59
N ASP A 460 -5.28 2.16 -6.54
CA ASP A 460 -4.36 3.04 -5.83
C ASP A 460 -2.99 3.11 -6.51
N GLY A 461 -2.36 4.27 -6.47
CA GLY A 461 -1.02 4.49 -6.99
C GLY A 461 0.03 3.93 -6.04
N PHE A 462 0.50 4.77 -5.10
CA PHE A 462 1.48 4.37 -4.08
C PHE A 462 0.81 4.18 -2.72
N GLU A 463 0.80 2.95 -2.20
CA GLU A 463 0.30 2.63 -0.87
C GLU A 463 1.41 2.16 0.08
N PHE A 464 1.49 2.83 1.23
CA PHE A 464 2.13 2.32 2.44
C PHE A 464 1.07 1.90 3.46
N SER A 465 1.22 0.69 3.97
CA SER A 465 0.37 0.11 5.00
C SER A 465 1.22 -0.41 6.16
N ARG A 466 0.93 0.00 7.40
CA ARG A 466 1.67 -0.39 8.62
C ARG A 466 3.17 -0.16 8.53
N SER A 467 3.60 0.87 7.80
CA SER A 467 5.00 1.12 7.49
C SER A 467 5.51 2.37 8.20
N VAL A 468 6.83 2.49 8.34
CA VAL A 468 7.47 3.58 9.07
C VAL A 468 8.67 4.15 8.32
N ASP A 469 8.86 5.47 8.37
CA ASP A 469 10.01 6.15 7.78
C ASP A 469 10.18 5.85 6.26
N CYS A 470 9.06 5.83 5.52
CA CYS A 470 9.05 5.62 4.07
C CYS A 470 8.75 6.92 3.30
N ARG A 471 9.14 6.95 2.03
CA ARG A 471 9.10 8.16 1.19
C ARG A 471 8.71 7.88 -0.25
N VAL A 472 7.87 8.75 -0.81
CA VAL A 472 7.63 8.89 -2.25
C VAL A 472 7.87 10.34 -2.64
N GLU A 473 8.83 10.57 -3.53
CA GLU A 473 9.28 11.91 -3.91
C GLU A 473 9.52 12.07 -5.41
N ASP A 474 9.16 13.23 -5.96
CA ASP A 474 9.32 13.56 -7.38
C ASP A 474 8.65 12.55 -8.35
N CYS A 475 7.65 11.80 -7.86
CA CYS A 475 6.92 10.81 -8.64
C CYS A 475 5.68 11.39 -9.32
N LYS A 476 5.20 10.70 -10.36
CA LYS A 476 3.96 11.02 -11.08
C LYS A 476 2.95 9.90 -10.93
N VAL A 477 1.70 10.24 -10.68
CA VAL A 477 0.56 9.32 -10.73
C VAL A 477 -0.47 9.90 -11.69
N ILE A 478 -0.60 9.28 -12.85
CA ILE A 478 -1.42 9.76 -13.94
C ILE A 478 -2.55 8.75 -14.17
N GLN A 479 -3.76 9.22 -13.97
CA GLN A 479 -4.98 8.53 -14.32
C GLN A 479 -5.24 7.23 -13.52
N CYS A 480 -4.93 7.27 -12.22
CA CYS A 480 -5.37 6.27 -11.25
C CYS A 480 -6.88 6.30 -11.04
N GLY A 481 -7.46 5.15 -10.69
CA GLY A 481 -8.90 5.03 -10.50
C GLY A 481 -9.37 5.31 -9.08
N HIS A 482 -8.48 5.29 -8.08
CA HIS A 482 -8.82 5.53 -6.67
C HIS A 482 -7.87 6.53 -6.00
N GLU A 483 -7.01 6.15 -5.05
CA GLU A 483 -6.06 7.07 -4.41
C GLU A 483 -4.74 7.21 -5.18
N GLY A 484 -4.25 8.44 -5.35
CA GLY A 484 -2.91 8.65 -5.92
C GLY A 484 -1.81 8.20 -4.97
N LEU A 485 -1.88 8.70 -3.73
CA LEU A 485 -0.93 8.45 -2.65
C LEU A 485 -1.68 8.03 -1.38
N ARG A 486 -1.20 7.03 -0.66
CA ARG A 486 -1.92 6.48 0.48
C ARG A 486 -1.00 6.02 1.61
N ALA A 487 -1.31 6.45 2.83
CA ALA A 487 -0.70 5.95 4.06
C ALA A 487 -1.79 5.45 5.01
N ILE A 488 -1.66 4.19 5.46
CA ILE A 488 -2.63 3.52 6.33
C ILE A 488 -1.90 2.90 7.53
N TYR A 489 -2.28 3.23 8.76
CA TYR A 489 -1.62 2.71 9.96
C TYR A 489 -0.11 2.97 10.01
N CYS A 490 0.34 4.08 9.44
CA CYS A 490 1.76 4.37 9.25
C CYS A 490 2.27 5.46 10.20
N GLU A 491 3.59 5.52 10.35
CA GLU A 491 4.29 6.57 11.07
C GLU A 491 5.37 7.20 10.16
N ASN A 492 5.52 8.53 10.21
CA ASN A 492 6.60 9.26 9.53
C ASN A 492 6.69 9.05 8.00
N ILE A 493 5.56 8.90 7.31
CA ILE A 493 5.54 8.79 5.84
C ILE A 493 5.71 10.16 5.20
N THR A 494 6.57 10.27 4.19
CA THR A 494 6.72 11.52 3.42
C THR A 494 6.28 11.37 1.97
N PHE A 495 5.35 12.22 1.55
CA PHE A 495 4.95 12.43 0.17
C PHE A 495 5.39 13.84 -0.27
N CYS A 496 6.44 13.94 -1.09
CA CYS A 496 7.05 15.24 -1.43
C CYS A 496 7.17 15.49 -2.94
N ARG A 497 6.74 16.66 -3.42
CA ARG A 497 6.91 17.08 -4.84
C ARG A 497 6.35 16.11 -5.88
N ASN A 498 5.30 15.37 -5.53
CA ASN A 498 4.64 14.46 -6.45
C ASN A 498 3.59 15.18 -7.30
N TYR A 499 3.34 14.65 -8.49
CA TYR A 499 2.27 15.08 -9.38
C TYR A 499 1.19 13.99 -9.45
N VAL A 500 -0.02 14.28 -8.99
CA VAL A 500 -1.17 13.38 -9.11
C VAL A 500 -2.23 14.03 -9.99
N HIS A 501 -2.59 13.35 -11.06
CA HIS A 501 -3.65 13.76 -11.96
C HIS A 501 -4.65 12.65 -12.20
N SER A 502 -5.94 12.95 -12.05
CA SER A 502 -7.01 12.03 -12.43
C SER A 502 -8.24 12.77 -12.98
N GLU A 503 -8.78 12.29 -14.09
CA GLU A 503 -9.97 12.83 -14.76
C GLU A 503 -11.04 11.75 -14.91
N GLY A 504 -12.25 12.02 -14.43
CA GLY A 504 -13.40 11.12 -14.54
C GLY A 504 -13.33 9.85 -13.67
N THR A 505 -12.18 9.56 -13.07
CA THR A 505 -11.93 8.50 -12.09
C THR A 505 -11.03 9.03 -10.98
N GLY A 506 -11.07 8.42 -9.79
CA GLY A 506 -10.28 8.84 -8.63
C GLY A 506 -11.12 8.98 -7.37
N ASN A 507 -10.44 9.02 -6.22
CA ASN A 507 -11.03 9.32 -4.92
C ASN A 507 -10.25 10.45 -4.23
N ALA A 508 -8.94 10.30 -4.05
CA ALA A 508 -8.12 11.34 -3.43
C ALA A 508 -6.75 11.48 -4.09
N GLY A 509 -6.22 12.70 -4.14
CA GLY A 509 -4.81 12.94 -4.50
C GLY A 509 -3.88 12.28 -3.49
N VAL A 510 -4.16 12.50 -2.20
CA VAL A 510 -3.53 11.77 -1.09
C VAL A 510 -4.53 11.44 0.00
N ARG A 511 -4.39 10.25 0.59
CA ARG A 511 -5.14 9.83 1.77
C ARG A 511 -4.22 9.46 2.92
N ILE A 512 -4.45 10.11 4.06
CA ILE A 512 -3.81 9.79 5.34
C ILE A 512 -4.86 9.15 6.24
N TYR A 513 -4.69 7.87 6.51
CA TYR A 513 -5.66 7.07 7.26
C TYR A 513 -4.98 6.46 8.48
N GLU A 514 -5.42 6.86 9.67
CA GLU A 514 -4.91 6.31 10.95
C GLU A 514 -3.38 6.33 11.03
N SER A 515 -2.78 7.42 10.56
CA SER A 515 -1.34 7.58 10.43
C SER A 515 -0.88 8.87 11.09
N SER A 516 0.34 8.89 11.62
CA SER A 516 0.85 10.02 12.40
C SER A 516 2.25 10.44 11.98
N GLY A 517 2.59 11.71 12.20
CA GLY A 517 3.91 12.26 11.87
C GLY A 517 4.22 12.33 10.37
N CYS A 518 3.23 12.14 9.51
CA CYS A 518 3.40 12.16 8.06
C CYS A 518 3.59 13.59 7.53
N VAL A 519 4.31 13.72 6.42
CA VAL A 519 4.56 15.00 5.73
C VAL A 519 4.09 14.90 4.28
N VAL A 520 3.17 15.78 3.90
CA VAL A 520 2.67 15.95 2.54
C VAL A 520 3.09 17.33 2.07
N GLU A 521 4.14 17.43 1.26
CA GLU A 521 4.77 18.70 0.91
C GLU A 521 4.97 18.93 -0.59
N GLY A 522 4.60 20.12 -1.07
CA GLY A 522 4.97 20.56 -2.42
C GLY A 522 4.34 19.74 -3.54
N ASN A 523 3.30 18.96 -3.26
CA ASN A 523 2.65 18.11 -4.24
C ASN A 523 1.65 18.92 -5.09
N TYR A 524 1.42 18.46 -6.32
CA TYR A 524 0.41 18.98 -7.21
C TYR A 524 -0.71 17.95 -7.37
N PHE A 525 -1.91 18.27 -6.89
CA PHE A 525 -3.09 17.42 -6.95
C PHE A 525 -4.12 18.06 -7.87
N ASN A 526 -4.32 17.50 -9.06
CA ASN A 526 -5.42 17.85 -9.97
C ASN A 526 -6.29 16.62 -10.19
N VAL A 527 -7.29 16.45 -9.34
CA VAL A 527 -7.96 15.17 -9.14
C VAL A 527 -9.47 15.27 -9.21
N TYR A 528 -10.06 14.22 -9.75
CA TYR A 528 -11.50 14.01 -9.74
C TYR A 528 -11.94 13.38 -8.42
N GLY A 529 -11.87 14.17 -7.33
CA GLY A 529 -12.14 13.72 -5.97
C GLY A 529 -11.66 14.72 -4.92
N PHE A 530 -11.27 14.23 -3.75
CA PHE A 530 -10.61 15.03 -2.71
C PHE A 530 -9.15 15.34 -3.11
N GLY A 531 -8.66 16.55 -2.85
CA GLY A 531 -7.21 16.79 -2.94
C GLY A 531 -6.45 16.01 -1.86
N VAL A 532 -6.82 16.28 -0.61
CA VAL A 532 -6.33 15.59 0.58
C VAL A 532 -7.51 15.02 1.37
N LEU A 533 -7.44 13.74 1.73
CA LEU A 533 -8.45 13.07 2.56
C LEU A 533 -7.82 12.52 3.85
N ILE A 534 -8.35 12.92 4.99
CA ILE A 534 -8.03 12.37 6.31
C ILE A 534 -9.31 11.81 6.90
N ASN A 535 -9.42 10.49 7.04
CA ASN A 535 -10.68 9.88 7.46
C ASN A 535 -10.57 8.57 8.28
N PRO A 536 -9.92 8.60 9.45
CA PRO A 536 -9.69 7.41 10.27
C PRO A 536 -10.99 6.81 10.84
N GLN A 537 -11.09 5.48 10.85
CA GLN A 537 -12.28 4.72 11.32
C GLN A 537 -11.98 3.44 12.12
N GLY A 538 -10.71 3.10 12.40
CA GLY A 538 -10.30 1.81 12.96
C GLY A 538 -9.80 1.84 14.41
N GLY A 539 -9.95 2.98 15.11
CA GLY A 539 -9.57 3.15 16.52
C GLY A 539 -8.12 3.51 16.77
N VAL A 540 -7.30 3.77 15.75
CA VAL A 540 -5.91 4.25 15.88
C VAL A 540 -5.84 5.76 15.57
N PRO A 541 -5.56 6.62 16.57
CA PRO A 541 -5.56 8.06 16.38
C PRO A 541 -4.67 8.54 15.24
N CYS A 542 -5.18 9.52 14.48
CA CYS A 542 -4.43 10.22 13.44
C CYS A 542 -3.92 11.54 14.01
N GLY A 543 -2.69 11.93 13.72
CA GLY A 543 -2.27 13.25 14.15
C GLY A 543 -0.82 13.65 13.93
N ASN A 544 -0.59 14.93 14.21
CA ASN A 544 0.70 15.60 14.03
C ASN A 544 1.24 15.48 12.59
N ASN A 545 0.36 15.39 11.59
CA ASN A 545 0.79 15.41 10.19
C ASN A 545 0.88 16.86 9.69
N ILE A 546 1.74 17.06 8.69
CA ILE A 546 2.03 18.37 8.11
C ILE A 546 1.72 18.33 6.61
N TYR A 547 0.82 19.21 6.18
CA TYR A 547 0.45 19.42 4.79
C TYR A 547 0.92 20.81 4.41
N ARG A 548 1.98 20.93 3.59
CA ARG A 548 2.55 22.25 3.28
C ARG A 548 2.91 22.49 1.83
N GLY A 549 2.63 23.69 1.34
CA GLY A 549 3.01 24.10 -0.01
C GLY A 549 2.39 23.26 -1.14
N ASN A 550 1.30 22.52 -0.87
CA ASN A 550 0.64 21.73 -1.91
C ASN A 550 -0.26 22.61 -2.77
N TYR A 551 -0.35 22.29 -4.05
CA TYR A 551 -1.28 22.93 -5.00
C TYR A 551 -2.42 21.95 -5.31
N ILE A 552 -3.67 22.38 -5.12
CA ILE A 552 -4.86 21.52 -5.15
C ILE A 552 -5.92 22.10 -6.08
N GLU A 553 -6.35 21.29 -7.05
CA GLU A 553 -7.55 21.47 -7.87
C GLU A 553 -8.43 20.20 -7.74
N GLY A 554 -9.66 20.37 -7.24
CA GLY A 554 -10.63 19.27 -7.06
C GLY A 554 -11.87 19.46 -7.94
N HIS A 555 -12.31 18.41 -8.64
CA HIS A 555 -13.29 18.50 -9.73
C HIS A 555 -14.61 17.71 -9.57
N TYR A 556 -14.80 16.99 -8.46
CA TYR A 556 -15.98 16.12 -8.26
C TYR A 556 -17.15 16.78 -7.49
N GLY A 557 -16.96 17.97 -6.94
CA GLY A 557 -17.86 18.58 -5.96
C GLY A 557 -17.59 18.11 -4.52
N LEU A 558 -16.41 17.54 -4.27
CA LEU A 558 -15.89 17.19 -2.95
C LEU A 558 -14.86 18.24 -2.49
N PRO A 559 -14.56 18.33 -1.18
CA PRO A 559 -13.61 19.29 -0.67
C PRO A 559 -12.20 19.17 -1.26
N GLY A 560 -11.50 20.30 -1.36
CA GLY A 560 -10.07 20.31 -1.63
C GLY A 560 -9.28 19.56 -0.55
N ILE A 561 -9.61 19.82 0.73
CA ILE A 561 -9.08 19.10 1.88
C ILE A 561 -10.24 18.66 2.78
N ALA A 562 -10.32 17.38 3.09
CA ALA A 562 -11.31 16.81 3.99
C ALA A 562 -10.65 16.24 5.25
N VAL A 563 -11.09 16.71 6.42
CA VAL A 563 -10.64 16.26 7.75
C VAL A 563 -11.85 15.68 8.49
N TYR A 564 -12.08 14.38 8.29
CA TYR A 564 -13.28 13.69 8.74
C TYR A 564 -12.93 12.67 9.82
N ALA A 565 -13.04 13.07 11.09
CA ALA A 565 -12.86 12.15 12.21
C ALA A 565 -14.14 11.31 12.38
N TYR A 566 -14.13 10.05 11.93
CA TYR A 566 -15.30 9.17 12.01
C TYR A 566 -15.43 8.53 13.40
N ASP A 567 -14.81 7.38 13.65
CA ASP A 567 -14.82 6.76 14.99
C ASP A 567 -13.49 6.97 15.73
N THR A 568 -12.63 7.85 15.21
CA THR A 568 -11.23 7.94 15.64
C THR A 568 -10.78 9.39 15.69
N PRO A 569 -10.14 9.85 16.79
CA PRO A 569 -9.66 11.22 16.92
C PRO A 569 -8.62 11.61 15.86
N ILE A 570 -8.69 12.87 15.43
CA ILE A 570 -7.65 13.56 14.66
C ILE A 570 -7.13 14.72 15.50
N SER A 571 -5.81 14.83 15.67
CA SER A 571 -5.22 15.91 16.47
C SER A 571 -3.92 16.46 15.90
N GLY A 572 -3.70 17.78 16.05
CA GLY A 572 -2.42 18.41 15.74
C GLY A 572 -2.08 18.54 14.25
N GLU A 573 -3.07 18.42 13.36
CA GLU A 573 -2.85 18.59 11.92
C GLU A 573 -2.49 20.03 11.56
N ARG A 574 -1.52 20.19 10.65
CA ARG A 574 -1.04 21.50 10.21
C ARG A 574 -1.13 21.64 8.70
N PHE A 575 -1.99 22.54 8.24
CA PHE A 575 -2.12 22.95 6.84
C PHE A 575 -1.44 24.30 6.66
N VAL A 576 -0.26 24.32 6.04
CA VAL A 576 0.60 25.52 5.98
C VAL A 576 0.97 25.87 4.54
N GLY A 577 0.61 27.05 4.06
CA GLY A 577 1.11 27.48 2.76
C GLY A 577 0.50 26.75 1.56
N ASN A 578 -0.62 26.02 1.72
CA ASN A 578 -1.23 25.31 0.60
C ASN A 578 -2.05 26.26 -0.27
N ILE A 579 -2.15 25.94 -1.55
CA ILE A 579 -2.98 26.63 -2.53
C ILE A 579 -4.10 25.68 -2.93
N ILE A 580 -5.32 25.95 -2.46
CA ILE A 580 -6.54 25.32 -2.97
C ILE A 580 -7.06 26.25 -4.05
N ALA A 581 -6.61 26.02 -5.28
CA ALA A 581 -6.80 26.93 -6.40
C ALA A 581 -8.25 26.97 -6.88
N ARG A 582 -8.93 25.83 -6.81
CA ARG A 582 -10.32 25.66 -7.23
C ARG A 582 -10.90 24.36 -6.68
N VAL A 583 -12.17 24.42 -6.26
CA VAL A 583 -12.97 23.24 -5.94
C VAL A 583 -14.28 23.36 -6.68
N ASP A 584 -14.43 22.59 -7.76
CA ASP A 584 -15.60 22.58 -8.64
C ASP A 584 -16.16 21.15 -8.84
N GLY A 585 -17.16 21.02 -9.70
CA GLY A 585 -17.91 19.78 -9.93
C GLY A 585 -19.38 19.88 -9.54
N HIS A 586 -20.15 18.89 -9.96
CA HIS A 586 -21.62 18.84 -9.80
C HIS A 586 -22.14 17.47 -9.35
N GLN A 587 -21.24 16.51 -9.13
CA GLN A 587 -21.56 15.14 -8.79
C GLN A 587 -21.89 15.02 -7.31
N GLU A 588 -21.16 15.77 -6.46
CA GLU A 588 -21.41 15.91 -5.03
C GLU A 588 -21.67 17.39 -4.65
N ASP A 589 -22.32 17.61 -3.50
CA ASP A 589 -22.69 18.95 -3.01
C ASP A 589 -21.91 19.36 -1.74
N TYR A 590 -20.60 19.04 -1.70
CA TYR A 590 -19.73 19.25 -0.52
C TYR A 590 -18.43 20.01 -0.85
N GLY A 591 -18.35 20.71 -1.98
CA GLY A 591 -17.11 21.31 -2.49
C GLY A 591 -16.62 22.54 -1.72
N HIS A 592 -16.25 22.34 -0.46
CA HIS A 592 -15.57 23.32 0.40
C HIS A 592 -14.07 23.40 0.08
N GLY A 593 -13.41 24.48 0.45
CA GLY A 593 -11.94 24.51 0.41
C GLY A 593 -11.35 23.47 1.38
N ILE A 594 -11.61 23.68 2.67
CA ILE A 594 -11.25 22.77 3.76
C ILE A 594 -12.53 22.44 4.55
N ALA A 595 -12.91 21.17 4.58
CA ALA A 595 -14.05 20.67 5.35
C ALA A 595 -13.58 19.86 6.57
N LEU A 596 -14.13 20.19 7.73
CA LEU A 596 -13.87 19.54 9.01
C LEU A 596 -15.18 18.97 9.54
N LYS A 597 -15.15 17.69 9.92
CA LYS A 597 -16.34 16.97 10.39
C LYS A 597 -15.98 15.91 11.40
N THR A 598 -16.84 15.71 12.39
CA THR A 598 -16.82 14.52 13.25
C THR A 598 -18.06 13.68 13.03
N LEU A 599 -17.94 12.38 13.15
CA LEU A 599 -19.05 11.45 13.31
C LEU A 599 -18.82 10.62 14.58
N GLU A 600 -19.77 9.77 14.94
CA GLU A 600 -19.63 8.74 15.99
C GLU A 600 -18.84 9.21 17.24
N ASN A 601 -17.69 8.60 17.54
CA ASN A 601 -16.80 8.98 18.65
C ASN A 601 -15.57 9.79 18.19
N GLY A 602 -15.54 10.25 16.94
CA GLY A 602 -14.47 11.07 16.40
C GLY A 602 -14.40 12.45 17.04
N SER A 603 -13.20 13.01 17.10
CA SER A 603 -12.96 14.36 17.63
C SER A 603 -11.85 15.06 16.85
N LEU A 604 -11.92 16.38 16.76
CA LEU A 604 -10.91 17.23 16.11
C LEU A 604 -10.25 18.13 17.14
N ARG A 605 -8.92 18.06 17.27
CA ARG A 605 -8.16 18.87 18.25
C ARG A 605 -6.97 19.56 17.60
N ASP A 606 -6.76 20.83 17.96
CA ASP A 606 -5.54 21.58 17.63
C ASP A 606 -5.18 21.63 16.13
N ILE A 607 -6.20 21.79 15.28
CA ILE A 607 -6.02 21.89 13.83
C ILE A 607 -5.61 23.31 13.45
N ARG A 608 -4.48 23.45 12.73
CA ARG A 608 -3.91 24.75 12.34
C ARG A 608 -3.96 24.92 10.83
N ILE A 609 -4.68 25.94 10.38
CA ILE A 609 -4.81 26.34 8.97
C ILE A 609 -4.12 27.69 8.83
N VAL A 610 -2.87 27.70 8.40
CA VAL A 610 -1.99 28.88 8.44
C VAL A 610 -1.44 29.22 7.06
N ASN A 611 -1.48 30.49 6.66
CA ASN A 611 -0.87 30.97 5.41
C ASN A 611 -1.38 30.23 4.15
N ASN A 612 -2.62 29.74 4.09
CA ASN A 612 -3.13 29.08 2.88
C ASN A 612 -3.82 30.09 1.95
N VAL A 613 -3.92 29.74 0.67
CA VAL A 613 -4.83 30.38 -0.29
C VAL A 613 -5.97 29.41 -0.57
N ILE A 614 -7.22 29.87 -0.41
CA ILE A 614 -8.41 29.11 -0.76
C ILE A 614 -9.22 29.96 -1.74
N ASN A 615 -9.36 29.45 -2.96
CA ASN A 615 -9.99 30.17 -4.05
C ASN A 615 -11.11 29.35 -4.70
N ASP A 616 -12.19 30.04 -5.08
CA ASP A 616 -13.26 29.51 -5.95
C ASP A 616 -13.80 28.15 -5.49
N ALA A 617 -14.03 27.99 -4.18
CA ALA A 617 -14.78 26.84 -3.66
C ALA A 617 -16.28 27.00 -3.97
N ILE A 618 -16.93 25.95 -4.48
CA ILE A 618 -18.38 25.95 -4.74
C ILE A 618 -19.25 25.98 -3.47
N LYS A 619 -18.64 25.86 -2.28
CA LYS A 619 -19.27 26.04 -0.97
C LYS A 619 -18.51 27.07 -0.14
N SER A 620 -18.32 26.82 1.15
CA SER A 620 -17.53 27.67 2.05
C SER A 620 -16.02 27.39 1.93
N GLY A 621 -15.18 28.40 2.20
CA GLY A 621 -13.72 28.26 2.16
C GLY A 621 -13.19 27.32 3.23
N ILE A 622 -13.42 27.65 4.51
CA ILE A 622 -13.21 26.76 5.65
C ILE A 622 -14.57 26.45 6.27
N TYR A 623 -14.87 25.17 6.48
CA TYR A 623 -16.16 24.73 7.00
C TYR A 623 -15.98 23.70 8.12
N VAL A 624 -16.46 24.03 9.32
CA VAL A 624 -16.64 23.06 10.40
C VAL A 624 -18.11 22.68 10.46
N GLU A 625 -18.42 21.40 10.28
CA GLU A 625 -19.80 20.90 10.26
C GLU A 625 -20.49 21.17 11.61
N PRO A 626 -21.71 21.76 11.62
CA PRO A 626 -22.48 21.97 12.84
C PRO A 626 -22.66 20.70 13.66
N GLY A 627 -22.38 20.79 14.96
CA GLY A 627 -22.47 19.66 15.88
C GLY A 627 -21.21 18.80 15.95
N SER A 628 -20.15 19.15 15.21
CA SER A 628 -18.87 18.46 15.33
C SER A 628 -18.23 18.68 16.70
N ASP A 629 -17.59 17.63 17.24
CA ASP A 629 -16.73 17.74 18.42
C ASP A 629 -15.35 18.28 18.00
N ALA A 630 -15.27 19.59 17.79
CA ALA A 630 -14.06 20.28 17.36
C ALA A 630 -13.62 21.33 18.39
N GLU A 631 -12.34 21.31 18.76
CA GLU A 631 -11.75 22.28 19.69
C GLU A 631 -10.36 22.71 19.20
N GLY A 632 -10.05 24.00 19.34
CA GLY A 632 -8.72 24.52 18.99
C GLY A 632 -8.47 24.64 17.48
N ILE A 633 -9.53 24.77 16.68
CA ILE A 633 -9.42 25.02 15.23
C ILE A 633 -9.05 26.47 14.99
N VAL A 634 -7.92 26.72 14.34
CA VAL A 634 -7.40 28.08 14.11
C VAL A 634 -7.11 28.32 12.63
N ALA A 635 -7.66 29.41 12.10
CA ALA A 635 -7.35 29.96 10.79
C ALA A 635 -6.54 31.26 10.96
N LYS A 636 -5.29 31.28 10.47
CA LYS A 636 -4.42 32.46 10.56
C LYS A 636 -3.68 32.78 9.26
N ASN A 637 -3.53 34.06 8.90
CA ASN A 637 -2.78 34.51 7.71
C ASN A 637 -3.27 33.93 6.37
N ASN A 638 -4.50 33.39 6.30
CA ASN A 638 -5.02 32.80 5.07
C ASN A 638 -5.62 33.88 4.16
N ILE A 639 -5.65 33.62 2.86
CA ILE A 639 -6.43 34.39 1.88
C ILE A 639 -7.55 33.49 1.37
N ILE A 640 -8.81 33.85 1.63
CA ILE A 640 -10.00 33.03 1.35
C ILE A 640 -11.00 33.85 0.52
N VAL A 641 -11.10 33.53 -0.77
CA VAL A 641 -11.82 34.37 -1.71
C VAL A 641 -12.73 33.61 -2.68
N ARG A 642 -13.75 34.31 -3.20
CA ARG A 642 -14.67 33.85 -4.26
C ARG A 642 -15.45 32.57 -3.97
N CYS A 643 -15.57 32.21 -2.70
CA CYS A 643 -16.36 31.05 -2.27
C CYS A 643 -17.86 31.31 -2.48
N LYS A 644 -18.64 30.30 -2.88
CA LYS A 644 -20.09 30.46 -3.14
C LYS A 644 -20.94 30.43 -1.88
N GLU A 645 -20.33 30.18 -0.72
CA GLU A 645 -20.97 30.39 0.58
C GLU A 645 -20.15 31.37 1.42
N TYR A 646 -19.64 30.93 2.57
CA TYR A 646 -18.88 31.77 3.49
C TYR A 646 -17.38 31.63 3.29
N GLY A 647 -16.61 32.64 3.67
CA GLY A 647 -15.16 32.48 3.78
C GLY A 647 -14.80 31.45 4.87
N ILE A 648 -15.28 31.69 6.10
CA ILE A 648 -15.13 30.77 7.24
C ILE A 648 -16.51 30.49 7.86
N TYR A 649 -16.82 29.21 8.10
CA TYR A 649 -18.05 28.76 8.72
C TYR A 649 -17.77 27.81 9.90
N GLY A 650 -18.47 28.03 11.02
CA GLY A 650 -18.41 27.16 12.21
C GLY A 650 -17.48 27.66 13.32
N ASP A 651 -17.13 26.79 14.27
CA ASP A 651 -16.28 27.14 15.41
C ASP A 651 -14.79 27.16 15.02
N VAL A 652 -14.36 28.30 14.49
CA VAL A 652 -12.99 28.54 14.01
C VAL A 652 -12.49 29.87 14.57
N ALA A 653 -11.37 29.85 15.29
CA ALA A 653 -10.70 31.08 15.71
C ALA A 653 -9.96 31.71 14.52
N SER A 654 -10.41 32.89 14.10
CA SER A 654 -9.85 33.67 12.99
C SER A 654 -8.86 34.72 13.51
N SER A 655 -7.80 35.00 12.74
CA SER A 655 -6.92 36.16 12.95
C SER A 655 -6.03 36.39 11.71
N TYR A 656 -5.78 37.65 11.34
CA TYR A 656 -4.94 38.03 10.22
C TYR A 656 -5.27 37.34 8.89
N ASN A 657 -6.53 36.99 8.63
CA ASN A 657 -6.98 36.45 7.36
C ASN A 657 -7.51 37.56 6.43
N ASP A 658 -7.36 37.40 5.13
CA ASP A 658 -8.11 38.16 4.13
C ASP A 658 -9.28 37.32 3.63
N LEU A 659 -10.51 37.82 3.78
CA LEU A 659 -11.72 37.16 3.30
C LEU A 659 -12.46 38.10 2.37
N TRP A 660 -12.52 37.79 1.08
CA TRP A 660 -13.04 38.73 0.08
C TRP A 660 -13.88 38.05 -1.00
N ASP A 661 -14.96 38.73 -1.40
CA ASP A 661 -15.89 38.27 -2.45
C ASP A 661 -16.51 36.88 -2.19
N ASN A 662 -16.81 36.56 -0.92
CA ASN A 662 -17.52 35.34 -0.53
C ASN A 662 -19.05 35.59 -0.55
N LEU A 663 -19.80 34.77 -1.31
CA LEU A 663 -21.17 35.08 -1.73
C LEU A 663 -22.17 35.26 -0.58
N LEU A 664 -22.10 34.41 0.45
CA LEU A 664 -22.98 34.50 1.63
C LEU A 664 -22.38 35.34 2.76
N GLY A 665 -21.14 35.80 2.61
CA GLY A 665 -20.42 36.65 3.55
C GLY A 665 -19.08 36.05 4.01
N ASN A 666 -18.31 36.80 4.77
CA ASN A 666 -16.99 36.32 5.21
C ASN A 666 -17.07 35.30 6.34
N TYR A 667 -18.09 35.39 7.20
CA TYR A 667 -18.24 34.55 8.39
C TYR A 667 -19.66 34.01 8.53
N GLY A 668 -19.79 32.74 8.89
CA GLY A 668 -21.06 32.06 9.14
C GLY A 668 -20.96 30.98 10.24
N GLY A 669 -22.09 30.42 10.66
CA GLY A 669 -22.10 29.25 11.55
C GLY A 669 -21.51 29.45 12.95
N GLY A 670 -21.38 30.69 13.42
CA GLY A 670 -20.75 31.02 14.71
C GLY A 670 -19.35 31.63 14.59
N ALA A 671 -18.71 31.54 13.41
CA ALA A 671 -17.46 32.22 13.14
C ALA A 671 -17.65 33.75 13.21
N SER A 672 -16.59 34.46 13.59
CA SER A 672 -16.59 35.92 13.66
C SER A 672 -15.21 36.49 13.30
N PRO A 673 -15.14 37.77 12.85
CA PRO A 673 -13.86 38.41 12.59
C PRO A 673 -12.98 38.45 13.83
N GLY A 674 -11.73 38.08 13.66
CA GLY A 674 -10.67 38.19 14.65
C GLY A 674 -9.75 39.37 14.42
N VAL A 675 -8.69 39.42 15.23
CA VAL A 675 -7.69 40.49 15.16
C VAL A 675 -6.95 40.46 13.83
N GLY A 676 -6.82 41.61 13.18
CA GLY A 676 -6.04 41.75 11.95
C GLY A 676 -6.70 41.18 10.69
N ASP A 677 -7.90 40.61 10.79
CA ASP A 677 -8.65 40.17 9.61
C ASP A 677 -9.01 41.37 8.73
N ILE A 678 -8.85 41.21 7.42
CA ILE A 678 -9.20 42.20 6.40
C ILE A 678 -10.18 41.60 5.39
N SER A 679 -10.75 42.47 4.55
CA SER A 679 -11.60 42.08 3.43
C SER A 679 -11.31 43.02 2.27
N ALA A 680 -10.37 42.64 1.42
CA ALA A 680 -9.96 43.42 0.26
C ALA A 680 -9.59 42.48 -0.89
N ASP A 681 -9.62 42.97 -2.13
CA ASP A 681 -9.12 42.18 -3.26
C ASP A 681 -7.64 41.83 -3.00
N PRO A 682 -7.25 40.55 -2.94
CA PRO A 682 -5.87 40.17 -2.69
C PRO A 682 -4.95 40.55 -3.84
N LEU A 683 -5.49 40.94 -5.01
CA LEU A 683 -4.73 41.33 -6.18
C LEU A 683 -3.73 40.24 -6.58
N PHE A 684 -4.23 39.02 -6.75
CA PHE A 684 -3.45 37.94 -7.36
C PHE A 684 -3.01 38.34 -8.77
N SER A 685 -1.85 37.84 -9.21
CA SER A 685 -1.39 38.07 -10.58
C SER A 685 -2.31 37.46 -11.61
N ASP A 686 -2.68 36.20 -11.43
CA ASP A 686 -3.67 35.49 -12.22
C ASP A 686 -4.52 34.61 -11.28
N PRO A 687 -5.76 35.01 -10.96
CA PRO A 687 -6.61 34.26 -10.04
C PRO A 687 -6.94 32.83 -10.47
N GLY A 688 -6.68 32.44 -11.73
CA GLY A 688 -6.89 31.07 -12.22
C GLY A 688 -5.64 30.19 -12.24
N ARG A 689 -4.46 30.72 -11.91
CA ARG A 689 -3.20 29.98 -12.07
C ARG A 689 -2.06 30.45 -11.17
N ASP A 690 -1.97 31.75 -10.90
CA ASP A 690 -0.84 32.37 -10.22
C ASP A 690 -1.29 33.28 -9.08
N PHE A 691 -1.17 32.72 -7.87
CA PHE A 691 -1.64 33.30 -6.62
C PHE A 691 -0.62 34.17 -5.89
N HIS A 692 0.54 34.50 -6.48
CA HIS A 692 1.35 35.51 -5.81
C HIS A 692 0.67 36.89 -5.91
N LEU A 693 1.02 37.75 -4.95
CA LEU A 693 0.41 39.04 -4.76
C LEU A 693 1.06 40.09 -5.66
N LYS A 694 0.27 40.89 -6.37
CA LYS A 694 0.81 42.00 -7.18
C LYS A 694 1.58 42.98 -6.31
N SER A 695 2.75 43.42 -6.77
CA SER A 695 3.60 44.37 -6.04
C SER A 695 4.34 45.34 -6.96
N ARG A 696 4.28 46.62 -6.59
CA ARG A 696 5.10 47.69 -7.20
C ARG A 696 6.59 47.54 -6.94
N TRP A 697 6.99 46.66 -6.03
CA TRP A 697 8.39 46.40 -5.66
C TRP A 697 8.90 45.05 -6.14
N GLY A 698 8.04 44.27 -6.81
CA GLY A 698 8.40 43.00 -7.41
C GLY A 698 7.63 41.82 -6.85
N ARG A 699 7.03 41.04 -7.74
CA ARG A 699 6.46 39.71 -7.50
C ARG A 699 7.24 38.67 -8.31
N TRP A 700 7.42 37.47 -7.76
CA TRP A 700 8.00 36.35 -8.51
C TRP A 700 6.98 35.80 -9.51
N ASN A 701 7.34 35.64 -10.78
CA ASN A 701 6.46 35.09 -11.82
C ASN A 701 6.80 33.64 -12.22
N GLY A 702 7.68 32.98 -11.46
CA GLY A 702 8.25 31.66 -11.78
C GLY A 702 9.63 31.69 -12.42
N THR A 703 10.06 32.82 -13.01
CA THR A 703 11.39 32.95 -13.63
C THR A 703 12.15 34.21 -13.22
N GLU A 704 11.45 35.31 -12.96
CA GLU A 704 12.04 36.60 -12.59
C GLU A 704 11.12 37.44 -11.68
N TRP A 705 11.65 38.54 -11.17
CA TRP A 705 10.90 39.53 -10.39
C TRP A 705 10.27 40.56 -11.33
N VAL A 706 8.95 40.72 -11.25
CA VAL A 706 8.16 41.63 -12.08
C VAL A 706 7.49 42.70 -11.21
N GLU A 707 7.64 43.97 -11.58
CA GLU A 707 6.94 45.08 -10.92
C GLU A 707 5.54 45.27 -11.51
N ASP A 708 4.55 45.38 -10.63
CA ASP A 708 3.16 45.67 -10.99
C ASP A 708 2.84 47.16 -10.82
N ASP A 709 1.71 47.61 -11.37
CA ASP A 709 1.19 48.97 -11.21
C ASP A 709 0.47 49.21 -9.89
N THR A 710 0.27 48.15 -9.10
CA THR A 710 -0.48 48.14 -7.85
C THR A 710 0.23 47.27 -6.80
N THR A 711 -0.20 47.38 -5.54
CA THR A 711 0.33 46.56 -4.45
C THR A 711 -0.85 45.96 -3.70
N SER A 712 -0.80 44.64 -3.52
CA SER A 712 -1.77 43.90 -2.75
C SER A 712 -1.88 44.41 -1.31
N PRO A 713 -3.10 44.51 -0.75
CA PRO A 713 -3.31 44.78 0.66
C PRO A 713 -2.89 43.62 1.57
N CYS A 714 -2.60 42.44 1.01
CA CYS A 714 -2.15 41.26 1.75
C CYS A 714 -0.63 41.21 1.99
N ILE A 715 0.12 42.11 1.37
CA ILE A 715 1.56 42.26 1.59
C ILE A 715 1.81 42.95 2.94
N ASP A 716 2.75 42.45 3.75
CA ASP A 716 3.05 42.89 5.12
C ASP A 716 1.82 42.90 6.07
N ALA A 717 0.82 42.07 5.79
CA ALA A 717 -0.48 42.12 6.47
C ALA A 717 -0.70 41.00 7.50
N GLY A 718 0.12 39.93 7.48
CA GLY A 718 -0.03 38.78 8.38
C GLY A 718 0.32 39.08 9.84
N ASP A 719 0.27 38.09 10.72
CA ASP A 719 0.56 38.27 12.14
C ASP A 719 1.96 38.87 12.37
N PRO A 720 2.10 40.04 13.04
CA PRO A 720 3.40 40.65 13.35
C PRO A 720 4.33 39.77 14.19
N ALA A 721 3.81 38.74 14.85
CA ALA A 721 4.60 37.79 15.64
C ALA A 721 5.18 36.64 14.80
N ASP A 722 4.69 36.42 13.57
CA ASP A 722 5.15 35.34 12.72
C ASP A 722 6.46 35.67 12.02
N ASP A 723 7.23 34.62 11.74
CA ASP A 723 8.50 34.72 11.03
C ASP A 723 8.28 35.16 9.57
N PHE A 724 9.09 36.10 9.10
CA PHE A 724 9.14 36.60 7.73
C PHE A 724 10.56 36.54 7.15
N SER A 725 11.49 35.90 7.86
CA SER A 725 12.92 35.92 7.54
C SER A 725 13.29 35.32 6.18
N LYS A 726 12.40 34.52 5.59
CA LYS A 726 12.58 33.96 4.25
C LYS A 726 12.06 34.86 3.13
N GLU A 727 11.31 35.92 3.45
CA GLU A 727 10.79 36.84 2.44
C GLU A 727 11.91 37.74 1.87
N PRO A 728 11.96 37.92 0.54
CA PRO A 728 13.03 38.67 -0.10
C PRO A 728 12.92 40.17 0.14
N GLN A 729 14.05 40.84 0.36
CA GLN A 729 14.08 42.29 0.51
C GLN A 729 13.71 43.02 -0.81
N PRO A 730 13.07 44.20 -0.72
CA PRO A 730 12.45 44.79 0.47
C PRO A 730 11.19 44.02 0.94
N ASN A 731 11.05 43.76 2.25
CA ASN A 731 9.97 42.90 2.80
C ASN A 731 9.21 43.51 4.00
N GLY A 732 9.28 44.83 4.19
CA GLY A 732 8.44 45.56 5.16
C GLY A 732 8.62 45.25 6.64
N GLY A 733 9.37 44.20 7.00
CA GLY A 733 9.53 43.73 8.37
C GLY A 733 8.34 42.94 8.91
N ARG A 734 7.46 42.41 8.06
CA ARG A 734 6.25 41.68 8.46
C ARG A 734 5.84 40.67 7.40
N ILE A 735 5.33 39.51 7.82
CA ILE A 735 4.96 38.43 6.91
C ILE A 735 3.79 38.83 5.98
N ASN A 736 3.86 38.41 4.73
CA ASN A 736 2.74 38.42 3.80
C ASN A 736 1.67 37.40 4.20
N MET A 737 0.39 37.69 3.94
CA MET A 737 -0.68 36.69 4.03
C MET A 737 -0.63 35.73 2.83
N GLY A 738 -1.22 34.54 2.99
CA GLY A 738 -1.34 33.54 1.94
C GLY A 738 -0.11 32.64 1.76
N ALA A 739 -0.17 31.82 0.70
CA ALA A 739 0.68 30.65 0.48
C ALA A 739 2.18 30.96 0.39
N TYR A 740 2.51 32.15 -0.11
CA TYR A 740 3.88 32.60 -0.30
C TYR A 740 4.43 33.40 0.89
N GLY A 741 3.66 33.62 1.95
CA GLY A 741 4.16 34.26 3.17
C GLY A 741 5.30 33.47 3.79
N ASN A 742 6.38 34.14 4.18
CA ASN A 742 7.63 33.54 4.65
C ASN A 742 8.24 32.49 3.70
N THR A 743 8.18 32.75 2.39
CA THR A 743 8.91 31.95 1.39
C THR A 743 9.87 32.83 0.58
N ALA A 744 10.81 32.20 -0.12
CA ALA A 744 11.75 32.91 -1.00
C ALA A 744 11.06 33.57 -2.21
N GLU A 745 9.80 33.23 -2.47
CA GLU A 745 8.98 33.73 -3.58
C GLU A 745 7.96 34.79 -3.13
N ALA A 746 7.93 35.12 -1.84
CA ALA A 746 7.04 36.12 -1.28
C ALA A 746 7.17 37.47 -2.02
N SER A 747 6.04 38.12 -2.29
CA SER A 747 6.03 39.40 -3.01
C SER A 747 6.69 40.48 -2.17
N LYS A 748 7.56 41.28 -2.79
CA LYS A 748 8.30 42.35 -2.12
C LYS A 748 7.37 43.49 -1.74
N SER A 749 7.77 44.30 -0.78
CA SER A 749 7.02 45.45 -0.31
C SER A 749 7.86 46.71 -0.28
N ARG A 750 7.29 47.82 0.20
CA ARG A 750 8.10 49.04 0.40
C ARG A 750 9.13 48.76 1.48
N GLY A 751 10.41 48.91 1.17
CA GLY A 751 11.46 48.78 2.18
C GLY A 751 11.19 49.69 3.38
N THR A 752 11.53 49.23 4.58
CA THR A 752 11.49 50.05 5.81
C THR A 752 12.47 51.24 5.77
N TRP A 753 13.26 51.34 4.69
CA TRP A 753 14.22 52.38 4.42
C TRP A 753 13.88 53.09 3.11
N VAL A 754 13.37 54.31 3.24
CA VAL A 754 13.53 55.31 2.18
C VAL A 754 14.45 56.38 2.75
N GLU A 755 15.69 56.45 2.25
CA GLU A 755 16.39 57.74 2.20
C GLU A 755 15.58 58.65 1.29
N GLU A 756 14.56 59.31 1.82
CA GLU A 756 14.11 60.56 1.22
C GLU A 756 15.10 61.62 1.71
N GLU A 757 16.02 62.05 0.83
CA GLU A 757 16.75 63.30 1.04
C GLU A 757 15.71 64.41 1.31
N GLY A 758 15.57 64.78 2.59
CA GLY A 758 14.77 65.94 3.02
C GLY A 758 13.51 65.66 3.85
N ALA A 759 13.14 64.42 4.17
CA ALA A 759 11.99 64.16 5.04
C ALA A 759 12.34 64.35 6.54
N VAL A 760 11.71 65.34 7.17
CA VAL A 760 11.85 65.60 8.62
C VAL A 760 10.95 64.61 9.39
N PRO A 761 11.48 63.85 10.38
CA PRO A 761 10.68 62.95 11.20
C PRO A 761 9.55 63.66 11.96
N ASP A 762 8.39 63.01 12.08
CA ASP A 762 7.19 63.54 12.74
C ASP A 762 7.24 63.52 14.29
N GLY A 763 8.28 62.90 14.87
CA GLY A 763 8.48 62.84 16.31
C GLY A 763 9.85 62.29 16.72
N PHE A 764 10.18 62.45 18.01
CA PHE A 764 11.31 61.76 18.63
C PHE A 764 10.96 60.29 18.84
N ARG A 765 11.69 59.37 18.21
CA ARG A 765 11.47 57.92 18.33
C ARG A 765 12.79 57.20 18.52
N LEU A 766 12.79 56.19 19.39
CA LEU A 766 13.86 55.20 19.48
C LEU A 766 13.33 53.91 18.85
N CYS A 767 13.97 53.45 17.78
CA CYS A 767 13.58 52.23 17.09
C CYS A 767 14.11 50.99 17.83
N LEU A 768 13.50 49.84 17.55
CA LEU A 768 14.05 48.56 17.99
C LEU A 768 15.43 48.36 17.35
N ASN A 769 16.39 47.96 18.18
CA ASN A 769 17.75 47.76 17.73
C ASN A 769 17.85 46.47 16.90
N PHE A 770 18.55 46.53 15.76
CA PHE A 770 18.72 45.39 14.87
C PHE A 770 20.19 45.22 14.49
N PRO A 771 20.71 43.98 14.45
CA PRO A 771 20.05 42.74 14.85
C PRO A 771 19.91 42.59 16.39
N ASN A 772 18.97 41.77 16.86
CA ASN A 772 18.64 41.51 18.28
C ASN A 772 19.90 41.12 19.12
N PRO A 773 19.96 41.44 20.44
CA PRO A 773 21.10 41.23 21.36
C PRO A 773 21.76 39.85 21.47
N PHE A 774 21.29 38.81 20.76
CA PHE A 774 22.06 37.56 20.60
C PHE A 774 23.21 37.66 19.58
N ASN A 775 23.41 38.84 18.99
CA ASN A 775 24.50 39.12 18.05
C ASN A 775 25.63 39.94 18.70
N ARG A 776 26.87 39.80 18.19
CA ARG A 776 28.05 40.54 18.70
C ARG A 776 27.97 42.06 18.50
N SER A 777 27.07 42.53 17.64
CA SER A 777 26.82 43.94 17.36
C SER A 777 25.35 44.16 17.03
N THR A 778 24.84 45.35 17.37
CA THR A 778 23.48 45.80 17.06
C THR A 778 23.52 47.27 16.69
N ALA A 779 22.60 47.73 15.85
CA ALA A 779 22.45 49.14 15.50
C ALA A 779 21.21 49.73 16.19
N VAL A 780 21.32 50.96 16.68
CA VAL A 780 20.26 51.63 17.45
C VAL A 780 19.81 52.87 16.70
N VAL A 781 18.73 52.72 15.93
CA VAL A 781 18.20 53.81 15.13
C VAL A 781 17.30 54.71 15.98
N TYR A 782 17.42 56.02 15.83
CA TYR A 782 16.54 56.99 16.47
C TYR A 782 16.28 58.22 15.59
N SER A 783 15.15 58.88 15.79
CA SER A 783 14.74 60.08 15.07
C SER A 783 14.67 61.30 15.98
N VAL A 784 15.02 62.46 15.43
CA VAL A 784 14.95 63.79 16.05
C VAL A 784 14.04 64.64 15.19
N ALA A 785 12.93 65.13 15.73
CA ALA A 785 11.93 65.90 14.98
C ALA A 785 12.24 67.41 14.90
N GLU A 786 12.92 67.95 15.92
CA GLU A 786 13.31 69.35 16.01
C GLU A 786 14.72 69.46 16.57
N GLU A 787 15.44 70.54 16.25
CA GLU A 787 16.82 70.72 16.73
C GLU A 787 16.85 70.80 18.27
N GLY A 788 17.58 69.89 18.91
CA GLY A 788 17.57 69.77 20.37
C GLY A 788 18.77 69.00 20.91
N GLU A 789 18.96 69.09 22.23
CA GLU A 789 19.94 68.26 22.94
C GLU A 789 19.44 66.82 23.01
N VAL A 790 20.25 65.88 22.52
CA VAL A 790 19.94 64.45 22.50
C VAL A 790 20.97 63.70 23.33
N LYS A 791 20.48 62.79 24.17
CA LYS A 791 21.33 61.87 24.94
C LYS A 791 20.79 60.44 24.87
N LEU A 792 21.60 59.53 24.35
CA LEU A 792 21.28 58.10 24.26
C LEU A 792 22.19 57.32 25.21
N GLU A 793 21.60 56.68 26.21
CA GLU A 793 22.31 55.95 27.26
C GLU A 793 21.86 54.49 27.34
N VAL A 794 22.82 53.58 27.50
CA VAL A 794 22.58 52.15 27.68
C VAL A 794 22.70 51.83 29.17
N TYR A 795 21.70 51.13 29.71
CA TYR A 795 21.64 50.66 31.09
C TYR A 795 21.63 49.13 31.13
N ASN A 796 22.20 48.54 32.18
CA ASN A 796 22.08 47.10 32.42
C ASN A 796 20.76 46.78 33.15
N LEU A 797 20.46 45.49 33.31
CA LEU A 797 19.24 45.00 33.97
C LEU A 797 19.09 45.44 35.43
N LEU A 798 20.16 45.94 36.07
CA LEU A 798 20.13 46.49 37.44
C LEU A 798 19.96 48.01 37.46
N GLY A 799 19.65 48.64 36.31
CA GLY A 799 19.50 50.08 36.17
C GLY A 799 20.82 50.86 36.28
N ARG A 800 21.98 50.19 36.18
CA ARG A 800 23.28 50.88 36.17
C ARG A 800 23.66 51.26 34.75
N LYS A 801 24.06 52.51 34.55
CA LYS A 801 24.52 53.00 33.25
C LYS A 801 25.78 52.25 32.80
N VAL A 802 25.73 51.68 31.60
CA VAL A 802 26.82 50.95 30.94
C VAL A 802 27.65 51.89 30.09
N ARG A 803 27.00 52.70 29.22
CA ARG A 803 27.67 53.64 28.30
C ARG A 803 26.70 54.70 27.79
N VAL A 804 27.23 55.87 27.41
CA VAL A 804 26.53 56.87 26.59
C VAL A 804 26.93 56.65 25.13
N LEU A 805 25.95 56.44 24.25
CA LEU A 805 26.17 56.22 22.81
C LEU A 805 26.21 57.55 22.06
N VAL A 806 25.36 58.50 22.45
CA VAL A 806 25.22 59.83 21.81
C VAL A 806 24.98 60.86 22.90
N GLU A 807 25.65 62.01 22.81
CA GLU A 807 25.40 63.18 23.65
C GLU A 807 25.74 64.45 22.86
N GLY A 808 24.74 65.29 22.60
CA GLY A 808 24.94 66.60 21.98
C GLY A 808 23.71 67.13 21.24
N ARG A 809 23.84 68.34 20.70
CA ARG A 809 22.79 69.02 19.94
C ARG A 809 22.69 68.48 18.51
N LEU A 810 21.56 67.89 18.17
CA LEU A 810 21.30 67.28 16.86
C LEU A 810 20.23 68.06 16.10
N LYS A 811 20.40 68.16 14.78
CA LYS A 811 19.39 68.72 13.86
C LYS A 811 18.25 67.70 13.64
N PRO A 812 17.11 68.12 13.09
CA PRO A 812 16.07 67.18 12.69
C PRO A 812 16.61 66.14 11.70
N GLY A 813 16.33 64.87 11.93
CA GLY A 813 16.84 63.76 11.10
C GLY A 813 16.78 62.40 11.80
N CYS A 814 17.06 61.35 11.03
CA CYS A 814 17.24 60.00 11.54
C CYS A 814 18.73 59.69 11.68
N TYR A 815 19.09 58.99 12.76
CA TYR A 815 20.45 58.68 13.15
C TYR A 815 20.59 57.19 13.45
N LEU A 816 21.74 56.61 13.12
CA LEU A 816 22.12 55.20 13.33
C LEU A 816 23.13 55.04 14.45
#